data_AF-A0A6J5CZD1-F1
#
_entry.id   AF-A0A6J5CZD1-F1
#
_cell.length_a   1.000
_cell.length_b   1.000
_cell.length_c   1.000
_cell.angle_alpha   90.00
_cell.angle_beta   90.00
_cell.angle_gamma   90.00
#
_symmetry.space_group_name_H-M   'P 1'
#
loop_
_entity.id
_entity.type
_entity.pdbx_description
1 polymer ?
#
loop_
_entity_poly.entity_id
_entity_poly.type
_entity_poly.pdbx_seq_one_letter_code
_entity_poly.pdbx_strand_id
1 'polypeptide(L)'
;MHDAAPHHCKTVSDQQWSLSTFTEFYERVLGPRLFKPYGELLVREIRKDIHPEPALTSVLEVACGTGRITTHLYEDVAKPLNLRLVATDLSKIAIDMARKVVSEDLRRNVTFHFDVDMADMPFADNSFDIVVCGFGLMFPPDKARVAREFKRVLRPGGRIYGTVFHYNELFDLAWRQSQKHFGTPSAILDAALSLTDPTAIIDAFSREGLCRGISEVATSCPLSFFLDDSDTREFLFNACILLEEFNQSDTLSRERYLNAMLREIHAQVPTRSYQVKAWLLRGQVDQACKEFVALSSPPDFSALSAFRQMAPEVVENCADRPPLLRDSQLMQSYLVMKAAFLVEYPRYPDAEVEALRRSDFSRLDAHQATYLDHVGGTLAPESLLEEDYQVLKSTILGNPHSGSKSSDVAYKKARAEIYRYFRCAPDEYEIIFTPNASGAIRLVAESFPFDGRSQVLLTKDNHTSVHGLREYAKAKGASVKYIPLDKDLLINGSSMQRAIAKLAPGHSHLLAYPAQSNATGARHDLKWIQLAQQRGAMVLCDAAALVPQSRLDCSVHHPDFIAVSFYKIFGHPTGTGCLIARRSSLRKLAPPSFAGGAVCYYSGPWSATDRLLRYDDEQRFEVGTPNYASFHAIAQGFEFISRLGLEHLGARSTALARWLEKRLLELRHDVRSQTPLCRIYGPPAEHKGATVMLNFFDCYNAIFPHALVKRVAESFGIIVRNGCFCNLGAVQQATYTTAGAEHCELDKKEKIIDCKTFDDKILNKGNCGAIRVSFGLGSNFRDAYCFYLFAKCLLNTECAGLEDTLSHSLVN
;
A
#
# COMPACT_ATOMS: atom_id res chain seq x y z
N MET A 1 -9.94 -53.04 -31.61
CA MET A 1 -9.96 -51.59 -31.87
C MET A 1 -11.04 -51.01 -30.98
N HIS A 2 -10.67 -50.37 -29.88
CA HIS A 2 -11.57 -49.59 -29.05
C HIS A 2 -10.85 -48.29 -28.68
N ASP A 3 -11.56 -47.19 -28.89
CA ASP A 3 -11.11 -45.81 -28.82
C ASP A 3 -10.42 -45.45 -27.51
N ALA A 4 -9.17 -45.00 -27.64
CA ALA A 4 -8.48 -44.26 -26.60
C ALA A 4 -8.96 -42.80 -26.65
N ALA A 5 -9.72 -42.38 -25.64
CA ALA A 5 -9.93 -40.95 -25.37
C ALA A 5 -8.57 -40.28 -25.08
N PRO A 6 -8.28 -39.09 -25.60
CA PRO A 6 -7.03 -38.42 -25.33
C PRO A 6 -7.03 -37.94 -23.87
N HIS A 7 -6.18 -38.52 -23.03
CA HIS A 7 -5.81 -37.93 -21.76
C HIS A 7 -5.19 -36.55 -22.03
N HIS A 8 -5.94 -35.47 -21.80
CA HIS A 8 -5.36 -34.14 -21.66
C HIS A 8 -4.40 -34.16 -20.47
N CYS A 9 -3.10 -34.30 -20.76
CA CYS A 9 -2.03 -34.05 -19.81
C CYS A 9 -2.13 -32.58 -19.40
N LYS A 10 -2.65 -32.30 -18.19
CA LYS A 10 -2.75 -30.92 -17.69
C LYS A 10 -1.36 -30.32 -17.64
N THR A 11 -1.11 -29.26 -18.40
CA THR A 11 0.16 -28.54 -18.37
C THR A 11 0.30 -27.81 -17.04
N VAL A 12 1.53 -27.55 -16.56
CA VAL A 12 1.76 -26.83 -15.29
C VAL A 12 1.04 -25.47 -15.26
N SER A 13 0.92 -24.82 -16.42
CA SER A 13 0.21 -23.54 -16.56
C SER A 13 -1.32 -23.61 -16.44
N ASP A 14 -1.90 -24.81 -16.58
CA ASP A 14 -3.33 -25.08 -16.34
C ASP A 14 -3.65 -25.32 -14.86
N GLN A 15 -2.64 -25.49 -14.00
CA GLN A 15 -2.85 -25.74 -12.59
C GLN A 15 -3.38 -24.48 -11.89
N GLN A 16 -4.41 -24.66 -11.05
CA GLN A 16 -4.80 -23.63 -10.11
C GLN A 16 -3.74 -23.53 -9.03
N TRP A 17 -2.96 -22.45 -9.05
CA TRP A 17 -1.98 -22.21 -8.01
C TRP A 17 -2.65 -21.95 -6.67
N SER A 18 -2.11 -22.58 -5.64
CA SER A 18 -2.40 -22.32 -4.24
C SER A 18 -1.11 -22.46 -3.41
N LEU A 19 -1.14 -21.98 -2.17
CA LEU A 19 -0.04 -22.23 -1.25
C LEU A 19 0.19 -23.74 -1.03
N SER A 20 -0.85 -24.57 -1.13
CA SER A 20 -0.70 -26.03 -1.06
C SER A 20 0.06 -26.60 -2.24
N THR A 21 -0.24 -26.18 -3.49
CA THR A 21 0.52 -26.65 -4.66
C THR A 21 1.96 -26.16 -4.64
N PHE A 22 2.21 -24.94 -4.14
CA PHE A 22 3.57 -24.45 -3.92
C PHE A 22 4.31 -25.29 -2.86
N THR A 23 3.66 -25.62 -1.75
CA THR A 23 4.23 -26.45 -0.68
C THR A 23 4.56 -27.86 -1.16
N GLU A 24 3.70 -28.45 -2.01
CA GLU A 24 3.95 -29.76 -2.64
C GLU A 24 5.15 -29.72 -3.60
N PHE A 25 5.25 -28.68 -4.43
CA PHE A 25 6.42 -28.45 -5.29
C PHE A 25 7.70 -28.29 -4.45
N TYR A 26 7.65 -27.42 -3.43
CA TYR A 26 8.75 -27.21 -2.50
C TYR A 26 9.22 -28.53 -1.91
N GLU A 27 8.30 -29.34 -1.40
CA GLU A 27 8.58 -30.61 -0.73
C GLU A 27 9.15 -31.68 -1.67
N ARG A 28 8.67 -31.75 -2.91
CA ARG A 28 9.09 -32.73 -3.92
C ARG A 28 10.40 -32.35 -4.61
N VAL A 29 10.60 -31.07 -4.87
CA VAL A 29 11.68 -30.57 -5.74
C VAL A 29 12.82 -29.98 -4.94
N LEU A 30 12.55 -28.88 -4.21
CA LEU A 30 13.57 -28.11 -3.52
C LEU A 30 14.00 -28.75 -2.20
N GLY A 31 13.07 -29.36 -1.46
CA GLY A 31 13.30 -29.99 -0.16
C GLY A 31 14.48 -30.97 -0.17
N PRO A 32 14.45 -32.04 -0.99
CA PRO A 32 15.50 -33.05 -1.03
C PRO A 32 16.82 -32.57 -1.63
N ARG A 33 16.78 -31.62 -2.57
CA ARG A 33 17.93 -31.21 -3.38
C ARG A 33 18.69 -30.01 -2.85
N LEU A 34 17.97 -29.10 -2.18
CA LEU A 34 18.51 -27.83 -1.68
C LEU A 34 18.48 -27.80 -0.15
N PHE A 35 17.31 -27.99 0.47
CA PHE A 35 17.16 -27.75 1.90
C PHE A 35 17.69 -28.88 2.78
N LYS A 36 17.54 -30.13 2.36
CA LYS A 36 18.05 -31.30 3.09
C LYS A 36 19.59 -31.25 3.26
N PRO A 37 20.41 -31.04 2.21
CA PRO A 37 21.86 -30.89 2.38
C PRO A 37 22.29 -29.79 3.36
N TYR A 38 21.59 -28.64 3.35
CA TYR A 38 21.86 -27.58 4.32
C TYR A 38 21.41 -27.94 5.74
N GLY A 39 20.33 -28.71 5.89
CA GLY A 39 19.91 -29.26 7.19
C GLY A 39 20.98 -30.17 7.78
N GLU A 40 21.57 -31.05 6.96
CA GLU A 40 22.69 -31.92 7.37
C GLU A 40 23.92 -31.11 7.80
N LEU A 41 24.28 -30.07 7.05
CA LEU A 41 25.39 -29.16 7.39
C LEU A 41 25.11 -28.40 8.69
N LEU A 42 23.91 -27.83 8.83
CA LEU A 42 23.51 -27.06 10.01
C LEU A 42 23.59 -27.91 11.27
N VAL A 43 23.04 -29.13 11.23
CA VAL A 43 23.12 -30.08 12.34
C VAL A 43 24.55 -30.49 12.67
N ARG A 44 25.40 -30.68 11.66
CA ARG A 44 26.82 -30.95 11.87
C ARG A 44 27.50 -29.84 12.66
N GLU A 45 27.21 -28.58 12.34
CA GLU A 45 27.78 -27.44 13.07
C GLU A 45 27.21 -27.35 14.49
N ILE A 46 25.91 -27.57 14.68
CA ILE A 46 25.32 -27.62 16.02
C ILE A 46 26.07 -28.65 16.87
N ARG A 47 26.26 -29.88 16.37
CA ARG A 47 26.92 -30.98 17.11
C ARG A 47 28.37 -30.73 17.48
N LYS A 48 29.10 -29.88 16.73
CA LYS A 48 30.47 -29.50 17.11
C LYS A 48 30.49 -28.63 18.35
N ASP A 49 29.44 -27.83 18.53
CA ASP A 49 29.38 -26.82 19.56
C ASP A 49 28.71 -27.38 20.82
N ILE A 50 27.78 -28.34 20.73
CA ILE A 50 27.10 -28.90 21.92
C ILE A 50 28.06 -29.79 22.74
N HIS A 51 28.12 -29.55 24.05
CA HIS A 51 28.77 -30.42 25.02
C HIS A 51 27.73 -31.08 25.94
N PRO A 52 28.01 -32.29 26.46
CA PRO A 52 27.10 -33.00 27.36
C PRO A 52 26.87 -32.28 28.70
N GLU A 53 27.74 -31.35 29.09
CA GLU A 53 27.58 -30.51 30.29
C GLU A 53 27.71 -29.01 29.93
N PRO A 54 26.80 -28.13 30.41
CA PRO A 54 25.57 -28.45 31.16
C PRO A 54 24.52 -29.15 30.27
N ALA A 55 23.67 -29.98 30.89
CA ALA A 55 22.67 -30.77 30.18
C ALA A 55 21.64 -29.85 29.49
N LEU A 56 21.65 -29.87 28.15
CA LEU A 56 20.60 -29.24 27.36
C LEU A 56 19.29 -30.01 27.55
N THR A 57 18.17 -29.31 27.40
CA THR A 57 16.83 -29.89 27.60
C THR A 57 15.90 -29.71 26.41
N SER A 58 16.18 -28.74 25.53
CA SER A 58 15.18 -28.28 24.56
C SER A 58 15.74 -27.52 23.36
N VAL A 59 15.14 -27.78 22.21
CA VAL A 59 15.42 -27.12 20.93
C VAL A 59 14.11 -26.56 20.36
N LEU A 60 14.16 -25.33 19.88
CA LEU A 60 13.10 -24.68 19.10
C LEU A 60 13.57 -24.53 17.65
N GLU A 61 12.85 -25.11 16.71
CA GLU A 61 13.00 -24.79 15.30
C GLU A 61 11.91 -23.80 14.88
N VAL A 62 12.31 -22.71 14.25
CA VAL A 62 11.45 -21.62 13.80
C VAL A 62 11.46 -21.56 12.27
N ALA A 63 10.28 -21.44 11.66
CA ALA A 63 10.06 -21.57 10.22
C ALA A 63 10.51 -22.95 9.70
N CYS A 64 10.00 -24.02 10.30
CA CYS A 64 10.40 -25.40 9.98
C CYS A 64 9.92 -25.87 8.59
N GLY A 65 9.02 -25.15 7.94
CA GLY A 65 8.44 -25.49 6.65
C GLY A 65 7.81 -26.89 6.67
N THR A 66 8.20 -27.72 5.69
CA THR A 66 7.72 -29.11 5.56
C THR A 66 8.51 -30.12 6.40
N GLY A 67 9.33 -29.66 7.36
CA GLY A 67 10.01 -30.53 8.32
C GLY A 67 11.33 -31.14 7.86
N ARG A 68 11.93 -30.60 6.79
CA ARG A 68 13.18 -31.13 6.22
C ARG A 68 14.36 -30.99 7.18
N ILE A 69 14.51 -29.81 7.80
CA ILE A 69 15.55 -29.56 8.79
C ILE A 69 15.16 -30.19 10.13
N THR A 70 13.87 -30.16 10.50
CA THR A 70 13.31 -30.89 11.65
C THR A 70 13.71 -32.35 11.70
N THR A 71 13.71 -33.03 10.55
CA THR A 71 14.08 -34.45 10.46
C THR A 71 15.51 -34.70 10.93
N HIS A 72 16.45 -33.87 10.50
CA HIS A 72 17.85 -33.98 10.93
C HIS A 72 18.04 -33.50 12.37
N LEU A 73 17.37 -32.42 12.78
CA LEU A 73 17.40 -31.98 14.18
C LEU A 73 16.90 -33.08 15.12
N TYR A 74 15.86 -33.81 14.74
CA TYR A 74 15.32 -34.90 15.55
C TYR A 74 16.29 -36.08 15.62
N GLU A 75 16.66 -36.68 14.49
CA GLU A 75 17.42 -37.94 14.47
C GLU A 75 18.86 -37.77 14.97
N ASP A 76 19.50 -36.64 14.70
CA ASP A 76 20.94 -36.46 14.94
C ASP A 76 21.26 -35.61 16.17
N VAL A 77 20.29 -34.87 16.73
CA VAL A 77 20.49 -33.99 17.89
C VAL A 77 19.51 -34.31 19.02
N ALA A 78 18.20 -34.15 18.78
CA ALA A 78 17.21 -34.21 19.85
C ALA A 78 17.04 -35.63 20.40
N LYS A 79 16.88 -36.63 19.55
CA LYS A 79 16.68 -38.03 19.95
C LYS A 79 17.93 -38.63 20.64
N PRO A 80 19.16 -38.47 20.13
CA PRO A 80 20.34 -39.01 20.82
C PRO A 80 20.63 -38.35 22.16
N LEU A 81 20.26 -37.08 22.34
CA LEU A 81 20.50 -36.31 23.56
C LEU A 81 19.25 -36.20 24.46
N ASN A 82 18.16 -36.88 24.11
CA ASN A 82 16.87 -36.84 24.81
C ASN A 82 16.34 -35.41 25.03
N LEU A 83 16.43 -34.55 24.02
CA LEU A 83 15.95 -33.16 24.06
C LEU A 83 14.52 -33.05 23.58
N ARG A 84 13.76 -32.14 24.19
CA ARG A 84 12.44 -31.73 23.68
C ARG A 84 12.60 -30.88 22.42
N LEU A 85 12.11 -31.35 21.27
CA LEU A 85 12.08 -30.57 20.04
C LEU A 85 10.67 -29.99 19.78
N VAL A 86 10.61 -28.68 19.62
CA VAL A 86 9.43 -27.94 19.16
C VAL A 86 9.73 -27.35 17.80
N ALA A 87 8.86 -27.55 16.82
CA ALA A 87 8.98 -27.01 15.48
C ALA A 87 7.79 -26.09 15.19
N THR A 88 8.05 -24.87 14.74
CA THR A 88 7.02 -23.87 14.49
C THR A 88 7.11 -23.33 13.08
N ASP A 89 5.96 -23.01 12.51
CA ASP A 89 5.86 -22.28 11.25
C ASP A 89 4.68 -21.31 11.29
N LEU A 90 4.75 -20.26 10.49
CA LEU A 90 3.61 -19.38 10.29
C LEU A 90 2.52 -20.08 9.46
N SER A 91 2.91 -20.97 8.54
CA SER A 91 2.02 -21.66 7.61
C SER A 91 1.48 -22.97 8.17
N LYS A 92 0.16 -23.00 8.42
CA LYS A 92 -0.55 -24.24 8.72
C LYS A 92 -0.39 -25.31 7.63
N ILE A 93 -0.37 -24.90 6.36
CA ILE A 93 -0.23 -25.81 5.21
C ILE A 93 1.14 -26.51 5.24
N ALA A 94 2.20 -25.79 5.59
CA ALA A 94 3.53 -26.34 5.72
C ALA A 94 3.59 -27.37 6.88
N ILE A 95 3.00 -27.06 8.03
CA ILE A 95 2.94 -27.97 9.19
C ILE A 95 2.11 -29.22 8.90
N ASP A 96 0.96 -29.07 8.22
CA ASP A 96 0.15 -30.22 7.82
C ASP A 96 0.91 -31.12 6.82
N MET A 97 1.72 -30.54 5.93
CA MET A 97 2.62 -31.29 5.06
C MET A 97 3.72 -31.98 5.86
N ALA A 98 4.38 -31.27 6.78
CA ALA A 98 5.42 -31.82 7.64
C ALA A 98 4.94 -33.08 8.37
N ARG A 99 3.76 -33.01 9.01
CA ARG A 99 3.15 -34.15 9.70
C ARG A 99 2.86 -35.35 8.79
N LYS A 100 2.67 -35.14 7.48
CA LYS A 100 2.44 -36.23 6.52
C LYS A 100 3.74 -36.89 6.05
N VAL A 101 4.81 -36.12 5.90
CA VAL A 101 6.06 -36.57 5.24
C VAL A 101 7.13 -37.05 6.22
N VAL A 102 7.11 -36.57 7.46
CA VAL A 102 8.06 -37.01 8.50
C VAL A 102 7.73 -38.42 9.00
N SER A 103 8.73 -39.09 9.60
CA SER A 103 8.54 -40.42 10.16
C SER A 103 7.49 -40.43 11.27
N GLU A 104 6.82 -41.58 11.46
CA GLU A 104 5.86 -41.73 12.55
C GLU A 104 6.49 -41.52 13.93
N ASP A 105 7.74 -41.97 14.11
CA ASP A 105 8.51 -41.75 15.32
C ASP A 105 8.71 -40.26 15.59
N LEU A 106 9.18 -39.50 14.59
CA LEU A 106 9.36 -38.05 14.72
C LEU A 106 8.04 -37.35 15.02
N ARG A 107 6.98 -37.68 14.28
CA ARG A 107 5.64 -37.06 14.44
C ARG A 107 5.08 -37.23 15.85
N ARG A 108 5.38 -38.33 16.55
CA ARG A 108 4.94 -38.57 17.93
C ARG A 108 5.78 -37.82 18.96
N ASN A 109 7.06 -37.60 18.68
CA ASN A 109 8.02 -37.05 19.63
C ASN A 109 8.31 -35.55 19.45
N VAL A 110 7.96 -34.96 18.30
CA VAL A 110 8.14 -33.53 18.01
C VAL A 110 6.82 -32.79 18.13
N THR A 111 6.84 -31.64 18.82
CA THR A 111 5.66 -30.77 18.93
C THR A 111 5.64 -29.76 17.79
N PHE A 112 4.65 -29.85 16.91
CA PHE A 112 4.47 -28.92 15.78
C PHE A 112 3.42 -27.84 16.08
N HIS A 113 3.78 -26.56 15.95
CA HIS A 113 2.86 -25.41 16.03
C HIS A 113 2.77 -24.69 14.69
N PHE A 114 1.56 -24.27 14.31
CA PHE A 114 1.30 -23.39 13.18
C PHE A 114 0.80 -22.02 13.68
N ASP A 115 0.68 -21.02 12.78
CA ASP A 115 0.29 -19.64 13.10
C ASP A 115 1.24 -18.96 14.10
N VAL A 116 2.52 -19.35 14.12
CA VAL A 116 3.53 -18.76 14.99
C VAL A 116 4.36 -17.75 14.19
N ASP A 117 4.23 -16.46 14.53
CA ASP A 117 5.11 -15.42 14.02
C ASP A 117 6.46 -15.49 14.77
N MET A 118 7.56 -15.57 14.03
CA MET A 118 8.90 -15.62 14.61
C MET A 118 9.30 -14.32 15.34
N ALA A 119 8.59 -13.23 15.09
CA ALA A 119 8.74 -11.95 15.78
C ALA A 119 7.83 -11.79 17.02
N ASP A 120 6.94 -12.75 17.27
CA ASP A 120 5.99 -12.77 18.39
C ASP A 120 5.55 -14.22 18.70
N MET A 121 6.41 -14.93 19.43
CA MET A 121 6.23 -16.36 19.69
C MET A 121 5.49 -16.60 21.00
N PRO A 122 4.54 -17.56 21.05
CA PRO A 122 3.71 -17.84 22.23
C PRO A 122 4.43 -18.68 23.29
N PHE A 123 5.73 -18.46 23.47
CA PHE A 123 6.56 -19.18 24.44
C PHE A 123 6.99 -18.25 25.58
N ALA A 124 7.15 -18.80 26.77
CA ALA A 124 7.68 -18.05 27.90
C ALA A 124 9.18 -17.74 27.68
N ASP A 125 9.67 -16.70 28.36
CA ASP A 125 11.09 -16.39 28.43
C ASP A 125 11.89 -17.59 28.94
N ASN A 126 13.13 -17.76 28.48
CA ASN A 126 14.04 -18.83 28.97
C ASN A 126 13.50 -20.27 28.74
N SER A 127 12.70 -20.49 27.70
CA SER A 127 12.07 -21.79 27.44
C SER A 127 12.96 -22.78 26.68
N PHE A 128 13.99 -22.30 25.96
CA PHE A 128 14.78 -23.11 25.04
C PHE A 128 16.28 -22.92 25.21
N ASP A 129 17.05 -23.98 24.93
CA ASP A 129 18.51 -23.94 24.97
C ASP A 129 19.11 -23.61 23.59
N ILE A 130 18.44 -24.07 22.53
CA ILE A 130 18.84 -23.85 21.14
C ILE A 130 17.63 -23.34 20.36
N VAL A 131 17.84 -22.30 19.56
CA VAL A 131 16.94 -21.87 18.49
C VAL A 131 17.59 -22.16 17.14
N VAL A 132 16.84 -22.76 16.22
CA VAL A 132 17.28 -23.07 14.86
C VAL A 132 16.33 -22.42 13.87
N CYS A 133 16.82 -21.67 12.89
CA CYS A 133 16.00 -21.10 11.82
C CYS A 133 16.68 -21.27 10.45
N GLY A 134 16.24 -22.28 9.69
CA GLY A 134 16.79 -22.56 8.38
C GLY A 134 15.99 -21.90 7.27
N PHE A 135 16.60 -20.97 6.54
CA PHE A 135 16.00 -20.22 5.43
C PHE A 135 14.69 -19.47 5.77
N GLY A 136 14.36 -19.28 7.05
CA GLY A 136 13.20 -18.48 7.48
C GLY A 136 13.51 -17.00 7.67
N LEU A 137 14.72 -16.68 8.14
CA LEU A 137 15.12 -15.31 8.53
C LEU A 137 15.05 -14.29 7.38
N MET A 138 15.01 -14.72 6.12
CA MET A 138 14.93 -13.85 4.94
C MET A 138 13.54 -13.25 4.70
N PHE A 139 12.47 -13.84 5.24
CA PHE A 139 11.11 -13.38 5.03
C PHE A 139 10.59 -12.27 5.96
N PRO A 140 10.90 -12.21 7.27
CA PRO A 140 10.31 -11.18 8.14
C PRO A 140 10.79 -9.76 7.78
N PRO A 141 9.95 -8.72 7.81
CA PRO A 141 10.40 -7.33 7.61
C PRO A 141 11.45 -6.89 8.63
N ASP A 142 11.24 -7.29 9.88
CA ASP A 142 11.94 -6.76 11.04
C ASP A 142 12.83 -7.82 11.65
N LYS A 143 14.07 -7.87 11.16
CA LYS A 143 15.09 -8.82 11.64
C LYS A 143 15.50 -8.57 13.09
N ALA A 144 15.41 -7.32 13.56
CA ALA A 144 15.83 -6.95 14.91
C ALA A 144 14.82 -7.45 15.95
N ARG A 145 13.53 -7.29 15.69
CA ARG A 145 12.49 -7.90 16.54
C ARG A 145 12.57 -9.41 16.55
N VAL A 146 12.85 -10.06 15.42
CA VAL A 146 13.12 -11.52 15.39
C VAL A 146 14.31 -11.87 16.29
N ALA A 147 15.41 -11.12 16.21
CA ALA A 147 16.59 -11.34 17.05
C ALA A 147 16.28 -11.16 18.55
N ARG A 148 15.50 -10.14 18.92
CA ARG A 148 15.04 -9.91 20.29
C ARG A 148 14.17 -11.06 20.77
N GLU A 149 13.25 -11.50 19.94
CA GLU A 149 12.33 -12.59 20.25
C GLU A 149 13.08 -13.92 20.42
N PHE A 150 14.10 -14.17 19.59
CA PHE A 150 14.99 -15.32 19.75
C PHE A 150 15.77 -15.25 21.06
N LYS A 151 16.33 -14.09 21.41
CA LYS A 151 16.99 -13.86 22.71
C LYS A 151 16.04 -14.08 23.89
N ARG A 152 14.78 -13.62 23.78
CA ARG A 152 13.77 -13.72 24.84
C ARG A 152 13.50 -15.17 25.20
N VAL A 153 13.21 -16.00 24.21
CA VAL A 153 12.86 -17.42 24.41
C VAL A 153 14.07 -18.28 24.77
N LEU A 154 15.29 -17.84 24.46
CA LEU A 154 16.53 -18.54 24.86
C LEU A 154 16.85 -18.36 26.34
N ARG A 155 17.39 -19.42 26.95
CA ARG A 155 18.02 -19.39 28.27
C ARG A 155 19.34 -18.61 28.24
N PRO A 156 19.85 -18.13 29.39
CA PRO A 156 21.20 -17.58 29.46
C PRO A 156 22.23 -18.62 28.98
N GLY A 157 23.15 -18.21 28.10
CA GLY A 157 24.08 -19.14 27.45
C GLY A 157 23.49 -19.93 26.28
N GLY A 158 22.19 -19.79 26.00
CA GLY A 158 21.50 -20.45 24.89
C GLY A 158 21.99 -19.97 23.52
N ARG A 159 21.79 -20.79 22.49
CA ARG A 159 22.43 -20.59 21.18
C ARG A 159 21.44 -20.50 20.03
N ILE A 160 21.83 -19.78 18.99
CA ILE A 160 21.07 -19.63 17.75
C ILE A 160 21.90 -20.20 16.60
N TYR A 161 21.26 -20.98 15.75
CA TYR A 161 21.82 -21.41 14.48
C TYR A 161 20.84 -21.09 13.35
N GLY A 162 21.33 -20.63 12.22
CA GLY A 162 20.45 -20.38 11.08
C GLY A 162 21.14 -20.48 9.74
N THR A 163 20.34 -20.51 8.68
CA THR A 163 20.84 -20.44 7.30
C THR A 163 20.08 -19.41 6.50
N VAL A 164 20.78 -18.62 5.69
CA VAL A 164 20.16 -17.66 4.73
C VAL A 164 20.94 -17.67 3.43
N PHE A 165 20.30 -17.33 2.30
CA PHE A 165 20.99 -17.29 1.02
C PHE A 165 22.02 -16.16 0.98
N HIS A 166 23.29 -16.52 0.75
CA HIS A 166 24.33 -15.59 0.31
C HIS A 166 24.24 -15.35 -1.19
N TYR A 167 23.98 -16.43 -1.96
CA TYR A 167 23.80 -16.42 -3.40
C TYR A 167 23.01 -17.64 -3.84
N ASN A 168 22.12 -17.49 -4.83
CA ASN A 168 21.39 -18.61 -5.42
C ASN A 168 21.15 -18.36 -6.91
N GLU A 169 21.89 -19.06 -7.76
CA GLU A 169 21.93 -18.84 -9.21
C GLU A 169 20.56 -19.00 -9.86
N LEU A 170 19.80 -20.04 -9.48
CA LEU A 170 18.47 -20.28 -10.01
C LEU A 170 17.50 -19.14 -9.65
N PHE A 171 17.54 -18.68 -8.40
CA PHE A 171 16.67 -17.61 -7.91
C PHE A 171 17.04 -16.27 -8.56
N ASP A 172 18.33 -15.95 -8.67
CA ASP A 172 18.81 -14.74 -9.33
C ASP A 172 18.44 -14.72 -10.82
N LEU A 173 18.62 -15.84 -11.52
CA LEU A 173 18.22 -15.96 -12.92
C LEU A 173 16.72 -15.78 -13.09
N ALA A 174 15.89 -16.43 -12.28
CA ALA A 174 14.45 -16.26 -12.33
C ALA A 174 14.01 -14.83 -11.97
N TRP A 175 14.68 -14.18 -11.02
CA TRP A 175 14.46 -12.78 -10.66
C TRP A 175 14.74 -11.88 -11.86
N ARG A 176 15.90 -12.03 -12.52
CA ARG A 176 16.27 -11.28 -13.74
C ARG A 176 15.31 -11.55 -14.90
N GLN A 177 14.92 -12.81 -15.14
CA GLN A 177 13.99 -13.14 -16.23
C GLN A 177 12.59 -12.56 -15.97
N SER A 178 12.11 -12.63 -14.74
CA SER A 178 10.82 -12.03 -14.39
C SER A 178 10.82 -10.52 -14.60
N GLN A 179 11.88 -9.83 -14.17
CA GLN A 179 12.04 -8.38 -14.40
C GLN A 179 12.10 -8.06 -15.90
N LYS A 180 12.85 -8.84 -16.69
CA LYS A 180 12.96 -8.65 -18.15
C LYS A 180 11.59 -8.77 -18.85
N HIS A 181 10.76 -9.73 -18.45
CA HIS A 181 9.48 -10.01 -19.12
C HIS A 181 8.32 -9.14 -18.61
N PHE A 182 8.30 -8.81 -17.31
CA PHE A 182 7.16 -8.17 -16.66
C PHE A 182 7.47 -6.75 -16.16
N GLY A 183 8.73 -6.30 -16.20
CA GLY A 183 9.18 -4.98 -15.75
C GLY A 183 9.35 -4.87 -14.23
N THR A 184 8.92 -5.88 -13.46
CA THR A 184 9.09 -5.98 -12.01
C THR A 184 9.59 -7.37 -11.65
N PRO A 185 10.54 -7.49 -10.70
CA PRO A 185 10.99 -8.79 -10.24
C PRO A 185 9.92 -9.52 -9.41
N SER A 186 10.04 -10.84 -9.30
CA SER A 186 9.24 -11.64 -8.37
C SER A 186 9.54 -11.26 -6.91
N ALA A 187 8.50 -10.87 -6.17
CA ALA A 187 8.61 -10.52 -4.75
C ALA A 187 9.03 -11.69 -3.85
N ILE A 188 8.71 -12.94 -4.24
CA ILE A 188 9.19 -14.13 -3.52
C ILE A 188 10.71 -14.23 -3.64
N LEU A 189 11.22 -14.07 -4.86
CA LEU A 189 12.65 -14.15 -5.12
C LEU A 189 13.40 -12.98 -4.48
N ASP A 190 12.80 -11.79 -4.50
CA ASP A 190 13.35 -10.59 -3.88
C ASP A 190 13.53 -10.78 -2.36
N ALA A 191 12.52 -11.26 -1.64
CA ALA A 191 12.65 -11.53 -0.21
C ALA A 191 13.56 -12.70 0.11
N ALA A 192 13.53 -13.78 -0.69
CA ALA A 192 14.46 -14.90 -0.51
C ALA A 192 15.92 -14.45 -0.62
N LEU A 193 16.21 -13.43 -1.43
CA LEU A 193 17.55 -12.87 -1.63
C LEU A 193 17.83 -11.61 -0.78
N SER A 194 16.95 -11.26 0.17
CA SER A 194 17.06 -10.04 0.99
C SER A 194 18.23 -10.02 1.97
N LEU A 195 18.89 -11.16 2.21
CA LEU A 195 20.00 -11.34 3.16
C LEU A 195 21.25 -11.93 2.49
N THR A 196 21.45 -11.62 1.21
CA THR A 196 22.67 -11.98 0.46
C THR A 196 23.92 -11.36 1.12
N ASP A 197 23.77 -10.16 1.66
CA ASP A 197 24.68 -9.53 2.62
C ASP A 197 24.28 -9.88 4.07
N PRO A 198 25.12 -10.60 4.84
CA PRO A 198 24.76 -11.03 6.19
C PRO A 198 24.79 -9.88 7.22
N THR A 199 25.32 -8.70 6.86
CA THR A 199 25.52 -7.56 7.77
C THR A 199 24.25 -7.17 8.51
N ALA A 200 23.09 -7.17 7.84
CA ALA A 200 21.81 -6.81 8.46
C ALA A 200 21.41 -7.73 9.63
N ILE A 201 21.67 -9.04 9.53
CA ILE A 201 21.43 -9.99 10.63
C ILE A 201 22.50 -9.84 11.69
N ILE A 202 23.77 -9.77 11.28
CA ILE A 202 24.90 -9.65 12.21
C ILE A 202 24.71 -8.42 13.08
N ASP A 203 24.27 -7.30 12.50
CA ASP A 203 23.95 -6.08 13.22
C ASP A 203 22.77 -6.28 14.19
N ALA A 204 21.68 -6.91 13.75
CA ALA A 204 20.53 -7.23 14.60
C ALA A 204 20.93 -8.12 15.78
N PHE A 205 21.70 -9.18 15.54
CA PHE A 205 22.17 -10.13 16.55
C PHE A 205 23.16 -9.43 17.50
N SER A 206 24.09 -8.64 16.98
CA SER A 206 25.07 -7.90 17.78
C SER A 206 24.41 -6.90 18.72
N ARG A 207 23.35 -6.21 18.25
CA ARG A 207 22.58 -5.27 19.08
C ARG A 207 21.91 -5.95 20.27
N GLU A 208 21.34 -7.13 20.05
CA GLU A 208 20.70 -7.92 21.09
C GLU A 208 21.71 -8.68 21.97
N GLY A 209 23.01 -8.62 21.65
CA GLY A 209 24.07 -9.29 22.40
C GLY A 209 24.20 -10.78 22.07
N LEU A 210 23.68 -11.21 20.92
CA LEU A 210 23.73 -12.59 20.42
C LEU A 210 25.07 -12.95 19.73
N CYS A 211 26.00 -12.01 19.56
CA CYS A 211 27.28 -12.26 18.89
C CYS A 211 28.50 -12.30 19.83
N ARG A 212 28.32 -12.15 21.16
CA ARG A 212 29.47 -12.11 22.09
C ARG A 212 30.13 -13.49 22.22
N GLY A 213 31.46 -13.52 22.05
CA GLY A 213 32.26 -14.75 22.21
C GLY A 213 32.32 -15.67 20.99
N ILE A 214 31.76 -15.25 19.85
CA ILE A 214 31.78 -16.01 18.59
C ILE A 214 32.81 -15.41 17.65
N SER A 215 33.79 -16.21 17.22
CA SER A 215 34.87 -15.76 16.32
C SER A 215 34.41 -15.56 14.87
N GLU A 216 33.41 -16.34 14.41
CA GLU A 216 32.81 -16.23 13.09
C GLU A 216 31.29 -16.36 13.17
N VAL A 217 30.57 -15.27 12.93
CA VAL A 217 29.10 -15.23 13.02
C VAL A 217 28.44 -15.80 11.77
N ALA A 218 29.08 -15.71 10.60
CA ALA A 218 28.56 -16.18 9.33
C ALA A 218 29.65 -16.90 8.52
N THR A 219 29.43 -18.18 8.22
CA THR A 219 30.33 -18.99 7.37
C THR A 219 29.63 -19.33 6.06
N SER A 220 30.25 -19.03 4.91
CA SER A 220 29.66 -19.35 3.60
C SER A 220 29.85 -20.82 3.26
N CYS A 221 28.75 -21.54 3.04
CA CYS A 221 28.74 -22.94 2.63
C CYS A 221 28.25 -23.03 1.17
N PRO A 222 29.11 -23.38 0.20
CA PRO A 222 28.69 -23.59 -1.18
C PRO A 222 28.14 -25.00 -1.39
N LEU A 223 27.09 -25.11 -2.20
CA LEU A 223 26.52 -26.36 -2.70
C LEU A 223 26.10 -26.19 -4.17
N SER A 224 25.83 -27.31 -4.83
CA SER A 224 25.20 -27.32 -6.15
C SER A 224 24.06 -28.33 -6.17
N PHE A 225 23.01 -28.04 -6.93
CA PHE A 225 21.90 -28.96 -7.11
C PHE A 225 21.44 -28.95 -8.57
N PHE A 226 20.92 -30.09 -9.03
CA PHE A 226 20.45 -30.28 -10.39
C PHE A 226 18.91 -30.21 -10.43
N LEU A 227 18.36 -29.48 -11.40
CA LEU A 227 16.94 -29.56 -11.76
C LEU A 227 16.81 -29.87 -13.25
N ASP A 228 15.90 -30.77 -13.61
CA ASP A 228 15.58 -30.97 -15.02
C ASP A 228 14.69 -29.84 -15.58
N ASP A 229 14.34 -29.94 -16.86
CA ASP A 229 13.52 -28.94 -17.56
C ASP A 229 12.13 -28.81 -16.94
N SER A 230 11.54 -29.91 -16.45
CA SER A 230 10.21 -29.92 -15.84
C SER A 230 10.22 -29.23 -14.48
N ASP A 231 11.18 -29.60 -13.62
CA ASP A 231 11.33 -29.02 -12.29
C ASP A 231 11.72 -27.53 -12.37
N THR A 232 12.61 -27.14 -13.31
CA THR A 232 12.97 -25.73 -13.55
C THR A 232 11.77 -24.94 -14.06
N ARG A 233 10.95 -25.52 -14.95
CA ARG A 233 9.72 -24.88 -15.45
C ARG A 233 8.73 -24.64 -14.32
N GLU A 234 8.51 -25.62 -13.46
CA GLU A 234 7.58 -25.52 -12.34
C GLU A 234 8.08 -24.52 -11.29
N PHE A 235 9.39 -24.44 -11.07
CA PHE A 235 10.01 -23.36 -10.28
C PHE A 235 9.66 -21.98 -10.85
N LEU A 236 9.87 -21.77 -12.14
CA LEU A 236 9.57 -20.49 -12.80
C LEU A 236 8.08 -20.14 -12.72
N PHE A 237 7.20 -21.13 -12.88
CA PHE A 237 5.76 -20.93 -12.70
C PHE A 237 5.45 -20.43 -11.29
N ASN A 238 5.92 -21.13 -10.26
CA ASN A 238 5.71 -20.75 -8.86
C ASN A 238 6.33 -19.39 -8.51
N ALA A 239 7.49 -19.06 -9.08
CA ALA A 239 8.13 -17.76 -8.88
C ALA A 239 7.37 -16.62 -9.57
N CYS A 240 6.78 -16.87 -10.74
CA CYS A 240 6.11 -15.84 -11.53
C CYS A 240 4.61 -15.72 -11.26
N ILE A 241 3.97 -16.70 -10.65
CA ILE A 241 2.51 -16.71 -10.47
C ILE A 241 1.99 -15.61 -9.54
N LEU A 242 2.84 -15.06 -8.67
CA LEU A 242 2.52 -13.87 -7.89
C LEU A 242 2.72 -12.55 -8.66
N LEU A 243 3.30 -12.60 -9.87
CA LEU A 243 3.38 -11.45 -10.75
C LEU A 243 2.03 -11.26 -11.43
N GLU A 244 1.43 -10.10 -11.18
CA GLU A 244 0.06 -9.78 -11.57
C GLU A 244 -0.19 -10.01 -13.08
N GLU A 245 0.77 -9.64 -13.94
CA GLU A 245 0.64 -9.85 -15.39
C GLU A 245 0.67 -11.32 -15.80
N PHE A 246 1.54 -12.12 -15.18
CA PHE A 246 1.63 -13.57 -15.46
C PHE A 246 0.42 -14.31 -14.90
N ASN A 247 -0.02 -13.96 -13.69
CA ASN A 247 -1.21 -14.52 -13.06
C ASN A 247 -2.49 -14.25 -13.88
N GLN A 248 -2.60 -13.10 -14.52
CA GLN A 248 -3.76 -12.77 -15.35
C GLN A 248 -3.65 -13.25 -16.80
N SER A 249 -2.54 -13.86 -17.19
CA SER A 249 -2.34 -14.38 -18.54
C SER A 249 -3.06 -15.71 -18.74
N ASP A 250 -3.56 -15.93 -19.96
CA ASP A 250 -4.06 -17.24 -20.38
C ASP A 250 -2.95 -18.31 -20.38
N THR A 251 -3.35 -19.60 -20.39
CA THR A 251 -2.43 -20.75 -20.41
C THR A 251 -1.38 -20.62 -21.52
N LEU A 252 -1.80 -20.33 -22.76
CA LEU A 252 -0.89 -20.25 -23.91
C LEU A 252 0.18 -19.16 -23.73
N SER A 253 -0.21 -18.01 -23.19
CA SER A 253 0.70 -16.90 -22.89
C SER A 253 1.67 -17.27 -21.78
N ARG A 254 1.20 -17.92 -20.70
CA ARG A 254 2.07 -18.43 -19.63
C ARG A 254 3.09 -19.43 -20.16
N GLU A 255 2.66 -20.38 -20.98
CA GLU A 255 3.54 -21.38 -21.61
C GLU A 255 4.63 -20.71 -22.45
N ARG A 256 4.28 -19.67 -23.21
CA ARG A 256 5.25 -18.89 -24.00
C ARG A 256 6.28 -18.18 -23.12
N TYR A 257 5.85 -17.56 -22.02
CA TYR A 257 6.77 -16.91 -21.08
C TYR A 257 7.70 -17.95 -20.44
N LEU A 258 7.17 -19.06 -19.92
CA LEU A 258 7.96 -20.13 -19.31
C LEU A 258 8.97 -20.73 -20.30
N ASN A 259 8.57 -20.96 -21.55
CA ASN A 259 9.46 -21.47 -22.61
C ASN A 259 10.57 -20.47 -22.97
N ALA A 260 10.27 -19.17 -22.98
CA ALA A 260 11.28 -18.14 -23.22
C ALA A 260 12.29 -18.09 -22.08
N MET A 261 11.81 -18.01 -20.83
CA MET A 261 12.65 -17.95 -19.64
C MET A 261 13.52 -19.20 -19.48
N LEU A 262 12.96 -20.39 -19.69
CA LEU A 262 13.70 -21.65 -19.61
C LEU A 262 14.84 -21.71 -20.64
N ARG A 263 14.61 -21.27 -21.87
CA ARG A 263 15.67 -21.20 -22.90
C ARG A 263 16.81 -20.26 -22.51
N GLU A 264 16.48 -19.09 -21.96
CA GLU A 264 17.46 -18.09 -21.52
C GLU A 264 18.26 -18.57 -20.29
N ILE A 265 17.64 -19.34 -19.40
CA ILE A 265 18.32 -19.98 -18.26
C ILE A 265 19.26 -21.08 -18.76
N HIS A 266 18.81 -21.95 -19.66
CA HIS A 266 19.66 -23.02 -20.21
C HIS A 266 20.83 -22.49 -21.04
N ALA A 267 20.69 -21.33 -21.68
CA ALA A 267 21.80 -20.69 -22.36
C ALA A 267 22.91 -20.24 -21.38
N GLN A 268 22.54 -19.88 -20.15
CA GLN A 268 23.49 -19.47 -19.10
C GLN A 268 24.01 -20.66 -18.27
N VAL A 269 23.17 -21.66 -18.01
CA VAL A 269 23.51 -22.85 -17.22
C VAL A 269 23.15 -24.13 -18.00
N PRO A 270 23.93 -24.52 -19.03
CA PRO A 270 23.61 -25.67 -19.89
C PRO A 270 23.61 -27.01 -19.16
N THR A 271 24.38 -27.10 -18.07
CA THR A 271 24.48 -28.29 -17.21
C THR A 271 23.23 -28.53 -16.38
N ARG A 272 22.38 -27.49 -16.22
CA ARG A 272 21.23 -27.46 -15.30
C ARG A 272 21.61 -27.75 -13.84
N SER A 273 22.88 -27.53 -13.50
CA SER A 273 23.40 -27.62 -12.14
C SER A 273 23.66 -26.21 -11.63
N TYR A 274 22.84 -25.79 -10.67
CA TYR A 274 22.80 -24.43 -10.17
C TYR A 274 23.68 -24.27 -8.94
N GLN A 275 24.46 -23.19 -8.92
CA GLN A 275 25.29 -22.84 -7.77
C GLN A 275 24.48 -22.14 -6.68
N VAL A 276 24.72 -22.52 -5.44
CA VAL A 276 24.10 -21.91 -4.28
C VAL A 276 25.12 -21.76 -3.17
N LYS A 277 25.09 -20.62 -2.49
CA LYS A 277 25.85 -20.36 -1.28
C LYS A 277 24.89 -19.89 -0.20
N ALA A 278 24.97 -20.48 0.98
CA ALA A 278 24.24 -20.00 2.15
C ALA A 278 25.22 -19.58 3.23
N TRP A 279 24.86 -18.53 3.96
CA TRP A 279 25.48 -18.21 5.24
C TRP A 279 24.97 -19.17 6.29
N LEU A 280 25.86 -19.85 7.00
CA LEU A 280 25.56 -20.52 8.26
C LEU A 280 25.84 -19.55 9.39
N LEU A 281 24.78 -19.20 10.12
CA LEU A 281 24.77 -18.18 11.15
C LEU A 281 24.92 -18.83 12.53
N ARG A 282 25.72 -18.22 13.41
CA ARG A 282 25.85 -18.64 14.82
C ARG A 282 25.68 -17.47 15.76
N GLY A 283 24.93 -17.69 16.84
CA GLY A 283 24.72 -16.74 17.92
C GLY A 283 24.71 -17.42 19.29
N GLN A 284 25.04 -16.69 20.33
CA GLN A 284 24.93 -17.12 21.72
C GLN A 284 24.48 -15.95 22.60
N VAL A 285 23.49 -16.20 23.46
CA VAL A 285 23.07 -15.28 24.51
C VAL A 285 24.15 -15.27 25.59
N ASP A 286 24.74 -14.10 25.86
CA ASP A 286 25.68 -13.91 26.95
C ASP A 286 25.04 -14.29 28.31
N GLN A 287 25.74 -15.10 29.13
CA GLN A 287 25.29 -15.56 30.44
C GLN A 287 24.99 -14.40 31.41
N ALA A 288 25.66 -13.26 31.26
CA ALA A 288 25.45 -12.07 32.08
C ALA A 288 24.40 -11.11 31.50
N CYS A 289 24.01 -11.26 30.22
CA CYS A 289 23.35 -10.21 29.44
C CYS A 289 21.89 -10.55 29.06
N LYS A 290 21.16 -11.19 29.98
CA LYS A 290 19.69 -11.23 29.94
C LYS A 290 19.03 -9.99 30.54
N GLU A 291 19.81 -9.10 31.16
CA GLU A 291 19.31 -7.76 31.49
C GLU A 291 18.85 -7.10 30.19
N PHE A 292 17.56 -6.82 30.13
CA PHE A 292 16.97 -5.98 29.10
C PHE A 292 17.82 -4.72 29.01
N VAL A 293 18.23 -4.35 27.79
CA VAL A 293 18.72 -3.00 27.55
C VAL A 293 17.65 -2.08 28.14
N ALA A 294 18.02 -1.26 29.12
CA ALA A 294 17.09 -0.41 29.84
C ALA A 294 16.11 0.21 28.84
N LEU A 295 14.80 0.02 29.10
CA LEU A 295 13.71 0.59 28.32
C LEU A 295 14.14 1.98 27.85
N SER A 296 14.15 2.18 26.54
CA SER A 296 14.33 3.52 26.01
C SER A 296 13.33 4.43 26.71
N SER A 297 13.80 5.61 27.13
CA SER A 297 12.95 6.55 27.84
C SER A 297 11.65 6.77 27.05
N PRO A 298 10.49 6.86 27.73
CA PRO A 298 9.21 7.06 27.05
C PRO A 298 9.29 8.30 26.14
N PRO A 299 8.52 8.32 25.04
CA PRO A 299 8.54 9.43 24.09
C PRO A 299 8.19 10.75 24.80
N ASP A 300 9.03 11.77 24.59
CA ASP A 300 8.81 13.10 25.17
C ASP A 300 8.02 13.99 24.22
N PHE A 301 6.75 14.22 24.55
CA PHE A 301 5.84 15.11 23.82
C PHE A 301 5.72 16.52 24.44
N SER A 302 6.55 16.87 25.43
CA SER A 302 6.48 18.17 26.11
C SER A 302 6.69 19.35 25.15
N ALA A 303 7.67 19.23 24.24
CA ALA A 303 7.95 20.24 23.21
C ALA A 303 6.77 20.44 22.26
N LEU A 304 6.17 19.35 21.77
CA LEU A 304 4.98 19.40 20.92
C LEU A 304 3.82 20.06 21.65
N SER A 305 3.56 19.65 22.90
CA SER A 305 2.50 20.19 23.74
C SER A 305 2.66 21.70 23.96
N ALA A 306 3.88 22.14 24.30
CA ALA A 306 4.20 23.53 24.50
C ALA A 306 4.03 24.35 23.21
N PHE A 307 4.51 23.86 22.07
CA PHE A 307 4.36 24.53 20.77
C PHE A 307 2.88 24.70 20.38
N ARG A 308 2.09 23.67 20.65
CA ARG A 308 0.66 23.62 20.35
C ARG A 308 -0.16 24.62 21.16
N GLN A 309 0.23 24.88 22.41
CA GLN A 309 -0.41 25.86 23.28
C GLN A 309 -0.09 27.31 22.91
N MET A 310 0.93 27.55 22.09
CA MET A 310 1.25 28.90 21.60
C MET A 310 0.21 29.36 20.58
N ALA A 311 -0.35 30.56 20.76
CA ALA A 311 -1.28 31.15 19.80
C ALA A 311 -0.59 31.45 18.45
N PRO A 312 -1.27 31.36 17.30
CA PRO A 312 -0.67 31.66 16.00
C PRO A 312 -0.16 33.11 15.90
N GLU A 313 -0.88 34.09 16.44
CA GLU A 313 -0.47 35.50 16.44
C GLU A 313 0.81 35.72 17.26
N VAL A 314 1.06 34.82 18.23
CA VAL A 314 2.31 34.81 19.00
C VAL A 314 3.50 34.38 18.16
N VAL A 315 3.26 33.49 17.22
CA VAL A 315 4.29 32.90 16.37
C VAL A 315 4.63 33.83 15.21
N GLU A 316 3.65 34.57 14.69
CA GLU A 316 3.83 35.49 13.56
C GLU A 316 4.43 36.86 13.95
N ASN A 317 3.98 37.49 15.04
CA ASN A 317 4.35 38.87 15.41
C ASN A 317 5.60 38.96 16.31
N CYS A 318 6.63 38.17 16.04
CA CYS A 318 7.76 38.00 16.96
C CYS A 318 8.72 39.22 17.03
N ALA A 319 8.66 40.14 16.06
CA ALA A 319 9.54 41.32 16.00
C ALA A 319 9.35 42.30 17.19
N ASP A 320 8.15 42.36 17.78
CA ASP A 320 7.78 43.39 18.78
C ASP A 320 7.59 42.84 20.22
N ARG A 321 8.02 41.60 20.51
CA ARG A 321 7.78 40.93 21.80
C ARG A 321 8.85 41.13 22.89
N PRO A 322 8.53 40.92 24.18
CA PRO A 322 9.53 40.88 25.24
C PRO A 322 10.62 39.81 24.95
N PRO A 323 11.91 40.07 25.26
CA PRO A 323 13.02 39.14 24.98
C PRO A 323 12.77 37.70 25.47
N LEU A 324 12.21 37.53 26.67
CA LEU A 324 11.93 36.24 27.30
C LEU A 324 11.05 35.28 26.45
N LEU A 325 10.11 35.80 25.67
CA LEU A 325 9.24 35.00 24.79
C LEU A 325 9.90 34.69 23.44
N ARG A 326 10.81 35.57 22.97
CA ARG A 326 11.66 35.33 21.80
C ARG A 326 12.76 34.31 22.09
N ASP A 327 13.18 34.20 23.35
CA ASP A 327 14.27 33.34 23.81
C ASP A 327 13.83 31.89 24.08
N SER A 328 12.56 31.53 23.86
CA SER A 328 12.15 30.12 23.88
C SER A 328 12.80 29.37 22.72
N GLN A 329 13.64 28.38 23.06
CA GLN A 329 14.37 27.54 22.09
C GLN A 329 13.45 26.91 21.03
N LEU A 330 12.21 26.56 21.41
CA LEU A 330 11.19 26.05 20.49
C LEU A 330 10.75 27.08 19.45
N MET A 331 10.50 28.31 19.88
CA MET A 331 10.07 29.39 18.98
C MET A 331 11.19 29.77 18.02
N GLN A 332 12.43 29.87 18.52
CA GLN A 332 13.60 30.13 17.69
C GLN A 332 13.78 29.04 16.62
N SER A 333 13.62 27.77 17.00
CA SER A 333 13.70 26.64 16.07
C SER A 333 12.65 26.73 14.96
N TYR A 334 11.40 27.06 15.30
CA TYR A 334 10.34 27.28 14.32
C TYR A 334 10.67 28.42 13.35
N LEU A 335 11.05 29.59 13.87
CA LEU A 335 11.32 30.78 13.06
C LEU A 335 12.50 30.57 12.11
N VAL A 336 13.57 29.93 12.59
CA VAL A 336 14.73 29.59 11.75
C VAL A 336 14.32 28.62 10.64
N MET A 337 13.53 27.59 10.95
CA MET A 337 13.06 26.65 9.93
C MET A 337 12.07 27.29 8.94
N LYS A 338 11.19 28.20 9.40
CA LYS A 338 10.29 28.96 8.51
C LYS A 338 11.09 29.87 7.58
N ALA A 339 12.07 30.61 8.10
CA ALA A 339 12.93 31.46 7.28
C ALA A 339 13.70 30.64 6.23
N ALA A 340 14.29 29.51 6.63
CA ALA A 340 14.97 28.61 5.69
C ALA A 340 14.01 28.02 4.64
N PHE A 341 12.78 27.67 5.05
CA PHE A 341 11.74 27.21 4.13
C PHE A 341 11.39 28.28 3.08
N LEU A 342 11.21 29.53 3.47
CA LEU A 342 10.89 30.62 2.53
C LEU A 342 12.04 30.92 1.57
N VAL A 343 13.29 30.73 2.01
CA VAL A 343 14.47 30.81 1.13
C VAL A 343 14.51 29.64 0.14
N GLU A 344 14.22 28.41 0.59
CA GLU A 344 14.22 27.21 -0.24
C GLU A 344 13.05 27.19 -1.25
N TYR A 345 11.90 27.75 -0.86
CA TYR A 345 10.68 27.82 -1.67
C TYR A 345 10.22 29.27 -1.88
N PRO A 346 10.95 30.07 -2.68
CA PRO A 346 10.65 31.51 -2.85
C PRO A 346 9.33 31.80 -3.56
N ARG A 347 8.70 30.78 -4.16
CA ARG A 347 7.35 30.88 -4.76
C ARG A 347 6.23 30.61 -3.75
N TYR A 348 6.53 30.29 -2.48
CA TYR A 348 5.53 30.09 -1.46
C TYR A 348 4.98 31.45 -0.98
N PRO A 349 3.68 31.73 -1.19
CA PRO A 349 3.08 33.02 -0.89
C PRO A 349 2.68 33.09 0.59
N ASP A 350 3.65 33.26 1.50
CA ASP A 350 3.43 33.17 2.96
C ASP A 350 2.35 34.15 3.45
N ALA A 351 2.44 35.42 3.04
CA ALA A 351 1.51 36.44 3.48
C ALA A 351 0.06 36.15 3.02
N GLU A 352 -0.13 35.71 1.77
CA GLU A 352 -1.45 35.33 1.28
C GLU A 352 -1.98 34.05 1.93
N VAL A 353 -1.11 33.08 2.24
CA VAL A 353 -1.51 31.85 2.95
C VAL A 353 -1.98 32.16 4.36
N GLU A 354 -1.23 32.96 5.12
CA GLU A 354 -1.63 33.32 6.49
C GLU A 354 -2.86 34.23 6.49
N ALA A 355 -3.00 35.13 5.50
CA ALA A 355 -4.23 35.90 5.33
C ALA A 355 -5.45 35.01 5.09
N LEU A 356 -5.33 34.03 4.19
CA LEU A 356 -6.38 33.05 3.92
C LEU A 356 -6.70 32.17 5.14
N ARG A 357 -5.67 31.75 5.88
CA ARG A 357 -5.83 30.99 7.14
C ARG A 357 -6.65 31.78 8.15
N ARG A 358 -6.34 33.08 8.34
CA ARG A 358 -7.06 33.97 9.25
C ARG A 358 -8.48 34.30 8.80
N SER A 359 -8.75 34.44 7.51
CA SER A 359 -10.08 34.81 7.00
C SER A 359 -11.03 33.62 6.88
N ASP A 360 -10.56 32.49 6.36
CA ASP A 360 -11.44 31.41 5.88
C ASP A 360 -11.27 30.09 6.63
N PHE A 361 -10.19 29.97 7.41
CA PHE A 361 -9.84 28.76 8.13
C PHE A 361 -9.46 29.02 9.60
N SER A 362 -9.88 30.16 10.15
CA SER A 362 -9.61 30.61 11.53
C SER A 362 -9.98 29.56 12.59
N ARG A 363 -11.05 28.80 12.32
CA ARG A 363 -11.50 27.69 13.17
C ARG A 363 -10.43 26.62 13.42
N LEU A 364 -9.50 26.41 12.50
CA LEU A 364 -8.41 25.45 12.72
C LEU A 364 -7.48 25.95 13.84
N ASP A 365 -7.20 27.24 13.90
CA ASP A 365 -6.40 27.81 14.98
C ASP A 365 -7.18 27.89 16.29
N ALA A 366 -8.45 28.30 16.22
CA ALA A 366 -9.33 28.38 17.40
C ALA A 366 -9.52 27.02 18.07
N HIS A 367 -9.62 25.95 17.28
CA HIS A 367 -9.69 24.58 17.77
C HIS A 367 -8.35 23.91 17.95
N GLN A 368 -7.24 24.61 17.69
CA GLN A 368 -5.92 24.03 17.89
C GLN A 368 -5.84 22.72 17.06
N ALA A 369 -6.13 22.80 15.77
CA ALA A 369 -6.23 21.66 14.87
C ALA A 369 -5.24 21.78 13.70
N THR A 370 -4.41 20.76 13.56
CA THR A 370 -3.49 20.59 12.43
C THR A 370 -4.15 19.60 11.46
N TYR A 371 -4.89 20.10 10.46
CA TYR A 371 -5.64 19.26 9.54
C TYR A 371 -4.82 18.84 8.32
N LEU A 372 -4.54 17.54 8.20
CA LEU A 372 -3.66 16.96 7.18
C LEU A 372 -4.34 15.82 6.38
N ASP A 373 -5.67 15.83 6.27
CA ASP A 373 -6.44 14.87 5.45
C ASP A 373 -7.14 15.51 4.23
N HIS A 374 -6.52 16.52 3.60
CA HIS A 374 -7.09 17.25 2.47
C HIS A 374 -7.41 16.39 1.23
N VAL A 375 -6.73 15.25 1.01
CA VAL A 375 -7.09 14.29 -0.06
C VAL A 375 -8.33 13.46 0.29
N GLY A 376 -8.55 13.23 1.59
CA GLY A 376 -9.77 12.60 2.12
C GLY A 376 -10.98 13.48 1.87
N GLY A 377 -10.83 14.77 2.16
CA GLY A 377 -11.75 15.86 1.83
C GLY A 377 -11.15 17.17 2.34
N THR A 378 -11.28 18.28 1.60
CA THR A 378 -10.78 19.57 2.08
C THR A 378 -11.84 20.26 2.94
N LEU A 379 -11.40 21.26 3.69
CA LEU A 379 -12.26 22.10 4.51
C LEU A 379 -12.87 23.22 3.67
N ALA A 380 -14.12 23.56 3.96
CA ALA A 380 -14.82 24.66 3.31
C ALA A 380 -14.32 26.03 3.81
N PRO A 381 -14.02 26.99 2.93
CA PRO A 381 -13.76 28.37 3.34
C PRO A 381 -14.97 28.96 4.07
N GLU A 382 -14.74 29.71 5.14
CA GLU A 382 -15.81 30.38 5.90
C GLU A 382 -16.62 31.34 5.03
N SER A 383 -15.96 32.09 4.13
CA SER A 383 -16.66 33.01 3.23
C SER A 383 -17.64 32.28 2.32
N LEU A 384 -17.29 31.06 1.86
CA LEU A 384 -18.12 30.27 0.95
C LEU A 384 -19.34 29.69 1.66
N LEU A 385 -19.22 29.32 2.95
CA LEU A 385 -20.34 28.87 3.75
C LEU A 385 -21.33 30.01 4.03
N GLU A 386 -20.82 31.19 4.37
CA GLU A 386 -21.67 32.35 4.64
C GLU A 386 -22.42 32.79 3.37
N GLU A 387 -21.74 32.84 2.22
CA GLU A 387 -22.37 33.24 0.96
C GLU A 387 -23.49 32.28 0.53
N ASP A 388 -23.26 30.97 0.64
CA ASP A 388 -24.28 29.95 0.35
C ASP A 388 -25.48 30.06 1.31
N TYR A 389 -25.21 30.25 2.61
CA TYR A 389 -26.25 30.46 3.61
C TYR A 389 -27.13 31.67 3.28
N GLN A 390 -26.53 32.80 2.89
CA GLN A 390 -27.28 34.00 2.52
C GLN A 390 -28.17 33.74 1.29
N VAL A 391 -27.67 33.02 0.29
CA VAL A 391 -28.45 32.69 -0.92
C VAL A 391 -29.62 31.77 -0.60
N LEU A 392 -29.40 30.74 0.22
CA LEU A 392 -30.47 29.84 0.67
C LEU A 392 -31.54 30.58 1.47
N LYS A 393 -31.16 31.63 2.20
CA LYS A 393 -32.08 32.47 2.98
C LYS A 393 -32.86 33.46 2.10
N SER A 394 -32.21 34.04 1.09
CA SER A 394 -32.77 35.16 0.31
C SER A 394 -33.44 34.74 -1.00
N THR A 395 -33.14 33.54 -1.51
CA THR A 395 -33.53 33.11 -2.86
C THR A 395 -34.48 31.93 -2.79
N ILE A 396 -35.63 32.05 -3.45
CA ILE A 396 -36.55 30.93 -3.62
C ILE A 396 -35.96 29.97 -4.66
N LEU A 397 -35.52 28.80 -4.20
CA LEU A 397 -35.03 27.71 -5.05
C LEU A 397 -36.10 26.63 -5.15
N GLY A 398 -36.48 26.27 -6.37
CA GLY A 398 -37.40 25.16 -6.66
C GLY A 398 -36.76 24.09 -7.53
N ASN A 399 -37.46 22.98 -7.75
CA ASN A 399 -36.99 21.94 -8.66
C ASN A 399 -36.84 22.51 -10.09
N PRO A 400 -35.67 22.39 -10.75
CA PRO A 400 -35.47 22.85 -12.11
C PRO A 400 -36.47 22.22 -13.10
N HIS A 401 -36.84 20.95 -12.90
CA HIS A 401 -37.81 20.26 -13.75
C HIS A 401 -39.24 20.81 -13.61
N SER A 402 -39.51 21.56 -12.54
CA SER A 402 -40.78 22.27 -12.32
C SER A 402 -40.76 23.71 -12.84
N GLY A 403 -39.71 24.12 -13.57
CA GLY A 403 -39.60 25.45 -14.18
C GLY A 403 -39.01 26.54 -13.27
N SER A 404 -38.29 26.18 -12.21
CA SER A 404 -37.61 27.13 -11.32
C SER A 404 -36.51 27.90 -12.06
N LYS A 405 -36.76 29.16 -12.42
CA LYS A 405 -35.81 30.02 -13.14
C LYS A 405 -34.53 30.28 -12.33
N SER A 406 -34.64 30.52 -11.03
CA SER A 406 -33.50 30.77 -10.14
C SER A 406 -32.55 29.56 -10.10
N SER A 407 -33.12 28.36 -9.95
CA SER A 407 -32.35 27.11 -9.95
C SER A 407 -31.72 26.80 -11.31
N ASP A 408 -32.40 27.08 -12.41
CA ASP A 408 -31.85 26.92 -13.77
C ASP A 408 -30.67 27.87 -14.05
N VAL A 409 -30.75 29.11 -13.59
CA VAL A 409 -29.62 30.06 -13.66
C VAL A 409 -28.42 29.54 -12.86
N ALA A 410 -28.65 29.05 -11.63
CA ALA A 410 -27.59 28.47 -10.81
C ALA A 410 -26.98 27.22 -11.46
N TYR A 411 -27.82 26.34 -12.02
CA TYR A 411 -27.39 25.14 -12.76
C TYR A 411 -26.46 25.50 -13.94
N LYS A 412 -26.88 26.44 -14.79
CA LYS A 412 -26.09 26.90 -15.93
C LYS A 412 -24.77 27.55 -15.50
N LYS A 413 -24.79 28.35 -14.43
CA LYS A 413 -23.58 28.97 -13.87
C LYS A 413 -22.59 27.92 -13.36
N ALA A 414 -23.05 26.93 -12.59
CA ALA A 414 -22.20 25.84 -12.11
C ALA A 414 -21.52 25.09 -13.26
N ARG A 415 -22.27 24.79 -14.33
CA ARG A 415 -21.73 24.14 -15.52
C ARG A 415 -20.69 25.00 -16.24
N ALA A 416 -20.96 26.29 -16.42
CA ALA A 416 -20.01 27.22 -17.04
C ALA A 416 -18.68 27.26 -16.29
N GLU A 417 -18.74 27.28 -14.96
CA GLU A 417 -17.53 27.25 -14.12
C GLU A 417 -16.76 25.92 -14.23
N ILE A 418 -17.45 24.79 -14.33
CA ILE A 418 -16.82 23.49 -14.56
C ILE A 418 -16.14 23.46 -15.95
N TYR A 419 -16.83 23.89 -17.01
CA TYR A 419 -16.23 23.99 -18.34
C TYR A 419 -14.97 24.86 -18.34
N ARG A 420 -15.00 26.00 -17.66
CA ARG A 420 -13.86 26.91 -17.51
C ARG A 420 -12.71 26.28 -16.72
N TYR A 421 -13.03 25.60 -15.60
CA TYR A 421 -12.03 24.99 -14.74
C TYR A 421 -11.24 23.89 -15.46
N PHE A 422 -11.93 23.03 -16.21
CA PHE A 422 -11.31 21.93 -16.95
C PHE A 422 -10.91 22.30 -18.38
N ARG A 423 -11.23 23.51 -18.86
CA ARG A 423 -11.05 23.95 -20.25
C ARG A 423 -11.72 23.00 -21.26
N CYS A 424 -12.90 22.50 -20.92
CA CYS A 424 -13.67 21.64 -21.81
C CYS A 424 -14.63 22.50 -22.63
N ALA A 425 -14.64 22.29 -23.95
CA ALA A 425 -15.54 22.95 -24.88
C ALA A 425 -16.99 22.41 -24.71
N PRO A 426 -18.02 23.25 -24.50
CA PRO A 426 -19.40 22.80 -24.27
C PRO A 426 -20.02 22.00 -25.43
N ASP A 427 -19.53 22.18 -26.66
CA ASP A 427 -19.92 21.44 -27.87
C ASP A 427 -19.21 20.08 -27.99
N GLU A 428 -18.13 19.85 -27.25
CA GLU A 428 -17.41 18.57 -27.20
C GLU A 428 -17.73 17.76 -25.93
N TYR A 429 -17.96 18.46 -24.81
CA TYR A 429 -18.12 17.88 -23.49
C TYR A 429 -19.45 18.23 -22.84
N GLU A 430 -19.88 17.32 -21.98
CA GLU A 430 -21.12 17.39 -21.23
C GLU A 430 -20.86 17.20 -19.73
N ILE A 431 -21.67 17.87 -18.89
CA ILE A 431 -21.54 17.83 -17.43
C ILE A 431 -22.79 17.16 -16.84
N ILE A 432 -22.60 16.00 -16.23
CA ILE A 432 -23.67 15.26 -15.56
C ILE A 432 -23.42 15.33 -14.07
N PHE A 433 -24.30 15.99 -13.32
CA PHE A 433 -24.16 16.07 -11.87
C PHE A 433 -24.44 14.72 -11.22
N THR A 434 -23.59 14.35 -10.26
CA THR A 434 -23.68 13.11 -9.51
C THR A 434 -23.45 13.38 -8.02
N PRO A 435 -23.73 12.44 -7.11
CA PRO A 435 -23.47 12.66 -5.69
C PRO A 435 -21.98 12.81 -5.32
N ASN A 436 -21.06 12.34 -6.18
CA ASN A 436 -19.60 12.40 -6.03
C ASN A 436 -18.91 11.65 -7.20
N ALA A 437 -17.58 11.64 -7.23
CA ALA A 437 -16.77 10.87 -8.18
C ALA A 437 -17.15 9.38 -8.24
N SER A 438 -17.47 8.74 -7.10
CA SER A 438 -17.91 7.33 -7.09
C SER A 438 -19.25 7.16 -7.81
N GLY A 439 -20.17 8.12 -7.66
CA GLY A 439 -21.42 8.17 -8.42
C GLY A 439 -21.18 8.33 -9.93
N ALA A 440 -20.23 9.18 -10.33
CA ALA A 440 -19.81 9.33 -11.73
C ALA A 440 -19.20 8.04 -12.31
N ILE A 441 -18.31 7.38 -11.55
CA ILE A 441 -17.70 6.11 -11.95
C ILE A 441 -18.76 5.02 -12.07
N ARG A 442 -19.68 4.92 -11.10
CA ARG A 442 -20.79 3.97 -11.12
C ARG A 442 -21.70 4.19 -12.33
N LEU A 443 -22.02 5.44 -12.65
CA LEU A 443 -22.82 5.77 -13.83
C LEU A 443 -22.18 5.22 -15.10
N VAL A 444 -20.87 5.43 -15.28
CA VAL A 444 -20.14 4.84 -16.41
C VAL A 444 -20.20 3.32 -16.34
N ALA A 445 -19.92 2.70 -15.18
CA ALA A 445 -19.94 1.26 -15.01
C ALA A 445 -21.28 0.60 -15.40
N GLU A 446 -22.39 1.20 -14.98
CA GLU A 446 -23.75 0.73 -15.24
C GLU A 446 -24.17 0.91 -16.70
N SER A 447 -23.73 2.01 -17.31
CA SER A 447 -24.18 2.44 -18.64
C SER A 447 -23.26 1.99 -19.77
N PHE A 448 -22.05 1.52 -19.48
CA PHE A 448 -21.09 1.14 -20.51
C PHE A 448 -21.54 -0.13 -21.27
N PRO A 449 -21.43 -0.15 -22.61
CA PRO A 449 -21.90 -1.27 -23.43
C PRO A 449 -20.89 -2.43 -23.43
N PHE A 450 -20.63 -3.01 -22.25
CA PHE A 450 -19.79 -4.19 -22.12
C PHE A 450 -20.42 -5.39 -22.85
N ASP A 451 -19.56 -6.18 -23.50
CA ASP A 451 -19.88 -7.45 -24.13
C ASP A 451 -18.81 -8.52 -23.80
N GLY A 452 -19.02 -9.76 -24.26
CA GLY A 452 -18.09 -10.88 -24.02
C GLY A 452 -16.71 -10.75 -24.65
N ARG A 453 -16.48 -9.74 -25.50
CA ARG A 453 -15.17 -9.44 -26.12
C ARG A 453 -14.53 -8.19 -25.57
N SER A 454 -15.26 -7.43 -24.75
CA SER A 454 -14.79 -6.22 -24.11
C SER A 454 -13.68 -6.56 -23.10
N GLN A 455 -12.69 -5.67 -23.02
CA GLN A 455 -11.63 -5.71 -22.02
C GLN A 455 -11.70 -4.42 -21.21
N VAL A 456 -11.63 -4.57 -19.88
CA VAL A 456 -11.50 -3.46 -18.94
C VAL A 456 -10.11 -3.49 -18.33
N LEU A 457 -9.32 -2.46 -18.62
CA LEU A 457 -8.00 -2.27 -18.05
C LEU A 457 -8.13 -1.38 -16.81
N LEU A 458 -7.72 -1.89 -15.66
CA LEU A 458 -7.70 -1.18 -14.38
C LEU A 458 -6.27 -1.08 -13.89
N THR A 459 -5.84 0.03 -13.31
CA THR A 459 -4.55 0.09 -12.62
C THR A 459 -4.68 -0.35 -11.17
N LYS A 460 -3.60 -0.91 -10.60
CA LYS A 460 -3.57 -1.33 -9.19
C LYS A 460 -3.66 -0.17 -8.19
N ASP A 461 -3.23 1.02 -8.58
CA ASP A 461 -3.33 2.27 -7.78
C ASP A 461 -4.73 2.92 -7.80
N ASN A 462 -5.74 2.25 -8.35
CA ASN A 462 -7.08 2.79 -8.38
C ASN A 462 -7.70 2.89 -6.98
N HIS A 463 -8.53 3.90 -6.78
CA HIS A 463 -9.42 3.94 -5.63
C HIS A 463 -10.48 2.82 -5.72
N THR A 464 -10.98 2.32 -4.59
CA THR A 464 -11.96 1.21 -4.53
C THR A 464 -13.22 1.46 -5.36
N SER A 465 -13.64 2.72 -5.53
CA SER A 465 -14.74 3.09 -6.41
C SER A 465 -14.49 2.71 -7.88
N VAL A 466 -13.26 2.86 -8.36
CA VAL A 466 -12.89 2.47 -9.74
C VAL A 466 -12.82 0.94 -9.85
N HIS A 467 -12.32 0.23 -8.83
CA HIS A 467 -12.33 -1.24 -8.82
C HIS A 467 -13.74 -1.83 -8.95
N GLY A 468 -14.79 -1.11 -8.52
CA GLY A 468 -16.19 -1.51 -8.68
C GLY A 468 -16.61 -1.74 -10.13
N LEU A 469 -15.95 -1.12 -11.12
CA LEU A 469 -16.18 -1.36 -12.55
C LEU A 469 -16.10 -2.83 -12.93
N ARG A 470 -15.25 -3.60 -12.23
CA ARG A 470 -15.01 -5.01 -12.55
C ARG A 470 -16.26 -5.87 -12.43
N GLU A 471 -17.16 -5.55 -11.50
CA GLU A 471 -18.36 -6.35 -11.26
C GLU A 471 -19.38 -6.16 -12.38
N TYR A 472 -19.57 -4.91 -12.83
CA TYR A 472 -20.43 -4.60 -13.98
C TYR A 472 -19.89 -5.19 -15.29
N ALA A 473 -18.57 -5.09 -15.50
CA ALA A 473 -17.89 -5.68 -16.65
C ALA A 473 -18.09 -7.21 -16.69
N LYS A 474 -17.77 -7.91 -15.59
CA LYS A 474 -17.92 -9.37 -15.48
C LYS A 474 -19.35 -9.83 -15.64
N ALA A 475 -20.32 -9.10 -15.07
CA ALA A 475 -21.75 -9.43 -15.23
C ALA A 475 -22.23 -9.38 -16.68
N LYS A 476 -21.53 -8.63 -17.55
CA LYS A 476 -21.77 -8.55 -19.00
C LYS A 476 -20.84 -9.45 -19.83
N GLY A 477 -20.04 -10.29 -19.17
CA GLY A 477 -19.10 -11.22 -19.82
C GLY A 477 -17.76 -10.60 -20.24
N ALA A 478 -17.52 -9.32 -19.94
CA ALA A 478 -16.25 -8.66 -20.27
C ALA A 478 -15.11 -9.18 -19.39
N SER A 479 -13.91 -9.23 -19.96
CA SER A 479 -12.69 -9.55 -19.22
C SER A 479 -12.15 -8.31 -18.50
N VAL A 480 -11.51 -8.51 -17.35
CA VAL A 480 -10.91 -7.43 -16.55
C VAL A 480 -9.44 -7.75 -16.34
N LYS A 481 -8.56 -6.79 -16.62
CA LYS A 481 -7.12 -6.91 -16.44
C LYS A 481 -6.57 -5.75 -15.63
N TYR A 482 -5.82 -6.09 -14.59
CA TYR A 482 -5.08 -5.17 -13.74
C TYR A 482 -3.69 -4.89 -14.30
N ILE A 483 -3.32 -3.62 -14.29
CA ILE A 483 -1.99 -3.12 -14.66
C ILE A 483 -1.21 -2.88 -13.36
N PRO A 484 -0.06 -3.55 -13.20
CA PRO A 484 0.76 -3.44 -11.99
C PRO A 484 1.42 -2.05 -11.90
N LEU A 485 1.93 -1.75 -10.71
CA LEU A 485 2.80 -0.59 -10.49
C LEU A 485 4.27 -1.01 -10.56
N ASP A 486 5.16 -0.08 -10.84
CA ASP A 486 6.60 -0.28 -10.70
C ASP A 486 7.06 -0.09 -9.23
N LYS A 487 8.38 -0.10 -9.03
CA LYS A 487 9.01 0.06 -7.70
C LYS A 487 8.76 1.42 -7.07
N ASP A 488 8.50 2.45 -7.88
CA ASP A 488 8.25 3.82 -7.44
C ASP A 488 6.72 4.06 -7.30
N LEU A 489 5.92 2.99 -7.41
CA LEU A 489 4.46 2.99 -7.33
C LEU A 489 3.77 3.81 -8.44
N LEU A 490 4.43 3.97 -9.58
CA LEU A 490 3.85 4.51 -10.81
C LEU A 490 3.27 3.37 -11.67
N ILE A 491 2.34 3.67 -12.59
CA ILE A 491 1.85 2.68 -13.55
C ILE A 491 3.02 2.08 -14.33
N ASN A 492 3.14 0.75 -14.32
CA ASN A 492 4.16 0.07 -15.11
C ASN A 492 3.89 0.28 -16.61
N GLY A 493 4.72 1.11 -17.23
CA GLY A 493 4.52 1.54 -18.61
C GLY A 493 4.58 0.40 -19.62
N SER A 494 5.47 -0.58 -19.42
CA SER A 494 5.61 -1.73 -20.33
C SER A 494 4.40 -2.65 -20.26
N SER A 495 3.88 -2.93 -19.05
CA SER A 495 2.65 -3.71 -18.87
C SER A 495 1.43 -2.99 -19.43
N MET A 496 1.31 -1.67 -19.23
CA MET A 496 0.24 -0.84 -19.79
C MET A 496 0.26 -0.89 -21.33
N GLN A 497 1.42 -0.66 -21.95
CA GLN A 497 1.58 -0.71 -23.41
C GLN A 497 1.19 -2.08 -23.98
N ARG A 498 1.65 -3.17 -23.38
CA ARG A 498 1.30 -4.54 -23.81
C ARG A 498 -0.20 -4.81 -23.67
N ALA A 499 -0.84 -4.32 -22.60
CA ALA A 499 -2.27 -4.49 -22.40
C ALA A 499 -3.07 -3.72 -23.46
N ILE A 500 -2.75 -2.44 -23.69
CA ILE A 500 -3.37 -1.62 -24.75
C ILE A 500 -3.15 -2.23 -26.14
N ALA A 501 -1.95 -2.76 -26.42
CA ALA A 501 -1.64 -3.35 -27.72
C ALA A 501 -2.44 -4.62 -28.04
N LYS A 502 -2.95 -5.32 -27.02
CA LYS A 502 -3.75 -6.56 -27.13
C LYS A 502 -5.26 -6.32 -27.23
N LEU A 503 -5.71 -5.07 -27.16
CA LEU A 503 -7.12 -4.72 -27.29
C LEU A 503 -7.63 -5.07 -28.70
N ALA A 504 -8.82 -5.66 -28.75
CA ALA A 504 -9.42 -6.12 -30.00
C ALA A 504 -10.09 -4.95 -30.74
N PRO A 505 -9.83 -4.76 -32.05
CA PRO A 505 -10.50 -3.71 -32.79
C PRO A 505 -12.01 -3.97 -32.88
N GLY A 506 -12.80 -2.89 -32.95
CA GLY A 506 -14.26 -2.96 -33.18
C GLY A 506 -15.12 -3.27 -31.95
N HIS A 507 -14.53 -3.40 -30.76
CA HIS A 507 -15.24 -3.64 -29.50
C HIS A 507 -15.10 -2.46 -28.52
N SER A 508 -16.06 -2.33 -27.62
CA SER A 508 -16.05 -1.27 -26.59
C SER A 508 -15.12 -1.67 -25.44
N HIS A 509 -13.93 -1.08 -25.40
CA HIS A 509 -12.95 -1.29 -24.34
C HIS A 509 -12.90 -0.09 -23.40
N LEU A 510 -12.57 -0.33 -22.13
CA LEU A 510 -12.45 0.72 -21.13
C LEU A 510 -11.10 0.65 -20.42
N LEU A 511 -10.34 1.73 -20.44
CA LEU A 511 -9.22 1.94 -19.53
C LEU A 511 -9.68 2.87 -18.40
N ALA A 512 -9.53 2.45 -17.14
CA ALA A 512 -9.79 3.30 -15.99
C ALA A 512 -8.58 3.37 -15.05
N TYR A 513 -8.09 4.59 -14.81
CA TYR A 513 -6.94 4.85 -13.96
C TYR A 513 -7.02 6.23 -13.29
N PRO A 514 -6.35 6.44 -12.15
CA PRO A 514 -6.32 7.73 -11.51
C PRO A 514 -5.30 8.63 -12.18
N ALA A 515 -5.63 9.92 -12.34
CA ALA A 515 -4.63 10.89 -12.79
C ALA A 515 -3.60 11.18 -11.69
N GLN A 516 -4.02 11.11 -10.43
CA GLN A 516 -3.15 11.18 -9.26
C GLN A 516 -3.58 10.15 -8.22
N SER A 517 -2.63 9.40 -7.66
CA SER A 517 -2.88 8.48 -6.55
C SER A 517 -3.43 9.24 -5.35
N ASN A 518 -4.50 8.72 -4.76
CA ASN A 518 -4.99 9.19 -3.47
C ASN A 518 -4.16 8.65 -2.30
N ALA A 519 -3.34 7.61 -2.50
CA ALA A 519 -2.49 7.03 -1.47
C ALA A 519 -1.12 7.72 -1.45
N THR A 520 -0.36 7.61 -2.54
CA THR A 520 1.04 8.05 -2.63
C THR A 520 1.19 9.47 -3.16
N GLY A 521 0.13 10.05 -3.70
CA GLY A 521 0.19 11.31 -4.46
C GLY A 521 0.80 11.18 -5.85
N ALA A 522 1.25 9.99 -6.27
CA ALA A 522 1.87 9.76 -7.57
C ALA A 522 1.03 10.31 -8.73
N ARG A 523 1.62 11.11 -9.61
CA ARG A 523 0.96 11.64 -10.81
C ARG A 523 1.26 10.71 -11.97
N HIS A 524 0.23 10.04 -12.46
CA HIS A 524 0.35 9.12 -13.59
C HIS A 524 0.34 9.89 -14.90
N ASP A 525 1.09 9.37 -15.87
CA ASP A 525 1.24 10.00 -17.17
C ASP A 525 -0.08 10.01 -17.96
N LEU A 526 -0.56 11.20 -18.33
CA LEU A 526 -1.80 11.36 -19.07
C LEU A 526 -1.71 10.88 -20.53
N LYS A 527 -0.52 10.54 -21.04
CA LYS A 527 -0.35 9.95 -22.38
C LYS A 527 -1.15 8.66 -22.58
N TRP A 528 -1.47 7.96 -21.50
CA TRP A 528 -2.26 6.72 -21.57
C TRP A 528 -3.66 6.96 -22.14
N ILE A 529 -4.21 8.18 -21.99
CA ILE A 529 -5.48 8.57 -22.60
C ILE A 529 -5.40 8.40 -24.12
N GLN A 530 -4.45 9.09 -24.75
CA GLN A 530 -4.30 9.08 -26.19
C GLN A 530 -3.93 7.69 -26.72
N LEU A 531 -3.01 6.98 -26.05
CA LEU A 531 -2.57 5.65 -26.48
C LEU A 531 -3.70 4.61 -26.45
N ALA A 532 -4.56 4.65 -25.43
CA ALA A 532 -5.71 3.76 -25.34
C ALA A 532 -6.77 4.09 -26.41
N GLN A 533 -7.06 5.38 -26.60
CA GLN A 533 -8.01 5.87 -27.62
C GLN A 533 -7.59 5.51 -29.05
N GLN A 534 -6.29 5.58 -29.35
CA GLN A 534 -5.74 5.13 -30.64
C GLN A 534 -5.97 3.63 -30.92
N ARG A 535 -6.23 2.83 -29.88
CA ARG A 535 -6.60 1.41 -29.99
C ARG A 535 -8.11 1.18 -29.84
N GLY A 536 -8.91 2.24 -29.85
CA GLY A 536 -10.37 2.18 -29.78
C GLY A 536 -10.95 2.02 -28.37
N ALA A 537 -10.13 2.06 -27.32
CA ALA A 537 -10.64 2.08 -25.95
C ALA A 537 -11.11 3.48 -25.55
N MET A 538 -12.22 3.54 -24.82
CA MET A 538 -12.61 4.73 -24.07
C MET A 538 -11.84 4.80 -22.75
N VAL A 539 -11.65 6.01 -22.23
CA VAL A 539 -10.83 6.25 -21.04
C VAL A 539 -11.63 6.95 -19.95
N LEU A 540 -11.73 6.31 -18.79
CA LEU A 540 -12.20 6.90 -17.55
C LEU A 540 -11.01 7.36 -16.71
N CYS A 541 -10.90 8.67 -16.55
CA CYS A 541 -9.88 9.32 -15.74
C CYS A 541 -10.47 9.68 -14.38
N ASP A 542 -10.03 9.00 -13.32
CA ASP A 542 -10.35 9.43 -11.95
C ASP A 542 -9.46 10.61 -11.59
N ALA A 543 -10.05 11.80 -11.60
CA ALA A 543 -9.33 13.05 -11.37
C ALA A 543 -9.51 13.56 -9.93
N ALA A 544 -10.23 12.85 -9.07
CA ALA A 544 -10.69 13.33 -7.78
C ALA A 544 -9.55 13.73 -6.80
N ALA A 545 -8.37 13.12 -6.92
CA ALA A 545 -7.20 13.49 -6.14
C ALA A 545 -6.26 14.49 -6.85
N LEU A 546 -6.34 14.62 -8.18
CA LEU A 546 -5.52 15.54 -8.97
C LEU A 546 -6.06 16.97 -8.91
N VAL A 547 -7.35 17.11 -9.22
CA VAL A 547 -7.97 18.39 -9.54
C VAL A 547 -8.05 19.39 -8.39
N PRO A 548 -7.96 19.02 -7.09
CA PRO A 548 -7.86 20.03 -6.02
C PRO A 548 -6.60 20.91 -6.09
N GLN A 549 -5.53 20.43 -6.73
CA GLN A 549 -4.20 21.07 -6.68
C GLN A 549 -3.52 21.17 -8.04
N SER A 550 -4.13 20.65 -9.10
CA SER A 550 -3.52 20.62 -10.43
C SER A 550 -4.59 20.65 -11.50
N ARG A 551 -4.26 21.28 -12.61
CA ARG A 551 -5.18 21.36 -13.75
C ARG A 551 -5.19 20.04 -14.52
N LEU A 552 -6.39 19.54 -14.81
CA LEU A 552 -6.61 18.61 -15.92
C LEU A 552 -7.19 19.42 -17.09
N ASP A 553 -6.42 19.57 -18.16
CA ASP A 553 -6.76 20.42 -19.30
C ASP A 553 -7.37 19.59 -20.44
N CYS A 554 -8.69 19.68 -20.59
CA CYS A 554 -9.48 19.03 -21.65
C CYS A 554 -9.07 19.47 -23.08
N SER A 555 -8.41 20.62 -23.23
CA SER A 555 -7.93 21.10 -24.54
C SER A 555 -6.63 20.43 -24.98
N VAL A 556 -5.93 19.77 -24.04
CA VAL A 556 -4.65 19.06 -24.27
C VAL A 556 -4.84 17.55 -24.21
N HIS A 557 -5.52 17.08 -23.16
CA HIS A 557 -5.83 15.67 -22.96
C HIS A 557 -7.34 15.50 -23.04
N HIS A 558 -7.80 14.55 -23.85
CA HIS A 558 -9.22 14.41 -24.15
C HIS A 558 -9.84 13.11 -23.61
N PRO A 559 -9.83 12.84 -22.28
CA PRO A 559 -10.45 11.64 -21.75
C PRO A 559 -11.95 11.60 -22.08
N ASP A 560 -12.48 10.38 -22.25
CA ASP A 560 -13.90 10.16 -22.54
C ASP A 560 -14.78 10.48 -21.33
N PHE A 561 -14.28 10.16 -20.13
CA PHE A 561 -14.97 10.31 -18.86
C PHE A 561 -14.01 10.85 -17.80
N ILE A 562 -14.40 11.91 -17.09
CA ILE A 562 -13.66 12.44 -15.94
C ILE A 562 -14.59 12.42 -14.72
N ALA A 563 -14.13 11.80 -13.63
CA ALA A 563 -14.88 11.71 -12.38
C ALA A 563 -14.28 12.64 -11.31
N VAL A 564 -15.13 13.46 -10.69
CA VAL A 564 -14.71 14.43 -9.65
C VAL A 564 -15.72 14.59 -8.52
N SER A 565 -15.22 15.02 -7.36
CA SER A 565 -16.01 15.35 -6.18
C SER A 565 -15.71 16.78 -5.73
N PHE A 566 -16.72 17.63 -5.57
CA PHE A 566 -16.49 19.06 -5.31
C PHE A 566 -15.96 19.35 -3.90
N TYR A 567 -16.39 18.57 -2.89
CA TYR A 567 -15.87 18.68 -1.53
C TYR A 567 -14.35 18.41 -1.41
N LYS A 568 -13.73 17.76 -2.40
CA LYS A 568 -12.27 17.60 -2.44
C LYS A 568 -11.55 18.84 -2.98
N ILE A 569 -12.23 19.65 -3.80
CA ILE A 569 -11.67 20.84 -4.43
C ILE A 569 -11.78 22.03 -3.48
N PHE A 570 -12.97 22.27 -2.92
CA PHE A 570 -13.26 23.48 -2.11
C PHE A 570 -14.12 23.20 -0.86
N GLY A 571 -14.32 21.93 -0.48
CA GLY A 571 -14.84 21.54 0.83
C GLY A 571 -16.36 21.52 1.00
N HIS A 572 -17.09 22.40 0.29
CA HIS A 572 -18.56 22.45 0.33
C HIS A 572 -19.13 22.74 -1.06
N PRO A 573 -20.20 22.06 -1.53
CA PRO A 573 -21.03 21.14 -0.77
C PRO A 573 -20.59 19.68 -0.83
N THR A 574 -20.79 18.96 0.27
CA THR A 574 -20.75 17.49 0.26
C THR A 574 -21.96 16.90 -0.47
N GLY A 575 -21.87 15.65 -0.91
CA GLY A 575 -22.97 15.00 -1.65
C GLY A 575 -23.15 15.54 -3.08
N THR A 576 -22.14 16.21 -3.62
CA THR A 576 -22.10 16.67 -5.00
C THR A 576 -20.76 16.41 -5.69
N GLY A 577 -20.82 16.13 -6.98
CA GLY A 577 -19.73 15.93 -7.90
C GLY A 577 -20.27 15.91 -9.33
N CYS A 578 -19.44 15.48 -10.28
CA CYS A 578 -19.93 15.29 -11.64
C CYS A 578 -19.13 14.24 -12.41
N LEU A 579 -19.77 13.73 -13.45
CA LEU A 579 -19.14 13.10 -14.60
C LEU A 579 -19.02 14.17 -15.70
N ILE A 580 -17.79 14.46 -16.13
CA ILE A 580 -17.55 15.22 -17.36
C ILE A 580 -17.35 14.19 -18.47
N ALA A 581 -18.23 14.17 -19.45
CA ALA A 581 -18.25 13.15 -20.49
C ALA A 581 -18.09 13.78 -21.86
N ARG A 582 -17.23 13.21 -22.70
CA ARG A 582 -17.15 13.57 -24.11
C ARG A 582 -18.47 13.17 -24.78
N ARG A 583 -19.14 14.09 -25.48
CA ARG A 583 -20.46 13.87 -26.08
C ARG A 583 -20.50 12.66 -27.01
N SER A 584 -19.45 12.46 -27.80
CA SER A 584 -19.29 11.29 -28.69
C SER A 584 -19.30 9.95 -27.95
N SER A 585 -18.79 9.94 -26.71
CA SER A 585 -18.65 8.75 -25.88
C SER A 585 -19.89 8.55 -25.02
N LEU A 586 -20.48 9.63 -24.52
CA LEU A 586 -21.76 9.63 -23.82
C LEU A 586 -22.91 9.06 -24.68
N ARG A 587 -22.91 9.31 -25.99
CA ARG A 587 -23.88 8.73 -26.93
C ARG A 587 -23.82 7.20 -27.03
N LYS A 588 -22.65 6.61 -26.74
CA LYS A 588 -22.45 5.15 -26.72
C LYS A 588 -22.94 4.50 -25.42
N LEU A 589 -23.17 5.30 -24.37
CA LEU A 589 -23.65 4.82 -23.09
C LEU A 589 -25.17 4.59 -23.13
N ALA A 590 -25.61 3.49 -22.53
CA ALA A 590 -27.01 3.17 -22.33
C ALA A 590 -27.52 3.82 -21.02
N PRO A 591 -28.65 4.55 -21.02
CA PRO A 591 -29.19 5.13 -19.80
C PRO A 591 -29.50 4.07 -18.75
N PRO A 592 -29.29 4.35 -17.44
CA PRO A 592 -29.59 3.40 -16.38
C PRO A 592 -31.03 2.85 -16.42
N SER A 593 -31.21 1.61 -16.01
CA SER A 593 -32.54 0.98 -15.90
C SER A 593 -33.42 1.68 -14.85
N PHE A 594 -32.81 2.29 -13.83
CA PHE A 594 -33.50 3.07 -12.80
C PHE A 594 -33.41 4.56 -13.15
N ALA A 595 -34.54 5.21 -13.51
CA ALA A 595 -34.53 6.53 -14.15
C ALA A 595 -35.72 7.45 -13.75
N GLY A 596 -35.91 7.76 -12.47
CA GLY A 596 -36.81 8.86 -12.07
C GLY A 596 -36.32 10.21 -12.59
N GLY A 597 -37.20 11.17 -12.90
CA GLY A 597 -36.83 12.52 -13.40
C GLY A 597 -36.34 12.58 -14.86
N ALA A 598 -35.68 11.53 -15.34
CA ALA A 598 -35.13 11.40 -16.71
C ALA A 598 -36.12 10.76 -17.73
N VAL A 599 -37.24 10.21 -17.26
CA VAL A 599 -38.29 9.60 -18.08
C VAL A 599 -39.28 10.67 -18.56
N CYS A 600 -39.49 10.77 -19.87
CA CYS A 600 -40.52 11.62 -20.48
C CYS A 600 -41.91 11.02 -20.32
N TYR A 601 -42.00 9.71 -20.54
CA TYR A 601 -43.26 8.99 -20.62
C TYR A 601 -43.04 7.54 -20.18
N TYR A 602 -43.89 7.06 -19.30
CA TYR A 602 -43.97 5.65 -18.95
C TYR A 602 -45.32 5.16 -19.44
N SER A 603 -45.32 4.13 -20.28
CA SER A 603 -46.58 3.59 -20.76
C SER A 603 -47.24 2.76 -19.65
N GLY A 604 -48.56 2.84 -19.53
CA GLY A 604 -49.29 1.96 -18.61
C GLY A 604 -49.10 0.47 -18.98
N PRO A 605 -49.52 -0.47 -18.12
CA PRO A 605 -49.28 -1.92 -18.28
C PRO A 605 -49.85 -2.57 -19.57
N TRP A 606 -50.50 -1.78 -20.44
CA TRP A 606 -51.19 -2.21 -21.65
C TRP A 606 -50.51 -1.75 -22.95
N SER A 607 -49.33 -1.13 -22.88
CA SER A 607 -48.60 -0.63 -24.06
C SER A 607 -47.26 -1.35 -24.21
N ALA A 608 -46.90 -1.68 -25.45
CA ALA A 608 -45.64 -2.36 -25.79
C ALA A 608 -44.39 -1.44 -25.67
N THR A 609 -44.56 -0.18 -25.25
CA THR A 609 -43.46 0.79 -25.13
C THR A 609 -43.04 0.91 -23.67
N ASP A 610 -42.02 0.18 -23.23
CA ASP A 610 -41.62 0.10 -21.81
C ASP A 610 -41.37 1.47 -21.15
N ARG A 611 -40.72 2.40 -21.85
CA ARG A 611 -40.49 3.80 -21.42
C ARG A 611 -39.97 4.67 -22.55
N LEU A 612 -40.41 5.92 -22.62
CA LEU A 612 -39.79 6.97 -23.43
C LEU A 612 -38.90 7.81 -22.51
N LEU A 613 -37.60 7.78 -22.74
CA LEU A 613 -36.65 8.73 -22.12
C LEU A 613 -36.69 10.05 -22.90
N ARG A 614 -36.14 11.13 -22.32
CA ARG A 614 -35.78 12.32 -23.09
C ARG A 614 -34.75 11.93 -24.15
N TYR A 615 -35.23 11.50 -25.32
CA TYR A 615 -34.39 11.22 -26.47
C TYR A 615 -33.86 12.58 -26.95
N ASP A 616 -32.54 12.72 -26.93
CA ASP A 616 -31.72 13.90 -27.23
C ASP A 616 -31.30 14.81 -26.06
N ASP A 617 -31.69 14.51 -24.82
CA ASP A 617 -31.27 15.30 -23.65
C ASP A 617 -30.26 14.55 -22.77
N GLU A 618 -29.17 15.23 -22.46
CA GLU A 618 -28.05 14.78 -21.66
C GLU A 618 -28.46 14.60 -20.19
N GLN A 619 -29.54 15.28 -19.79
CA GLN A 619 -30.28 15.07 -18.54
C GLN A 619 -30.80 13.64 -18.35
N ARG A 620 -30.80 12.78 -19.39
CA ARG A 620 -31.19 11.36 -19.25
C ARG A 620 -30.31 10.57 -18.27
N PHE A 621 -29.14 11.10 -17.93
CA PHE A 621 -28.22 10.49 -16.95
C PHE A 621 -28.28 11.16 -15.56
N GLU A 622 -29.00 12.28 -15.41
CA GLU A 622 -29.28 12.91 -14.12
C GLU A 622 -30.56 12.29 -13.54
N VAL A 623 -30.38 11.15 -12.87
CA VAL A 623 -31.51 10.39 -12.29
C VAL A 623 -32.02 11.08 -11.02
N GLY A 624 -33.31 11.38 -11.00
CA GLY A 624 -34.03 11.95 -9.87
C GLY A 624 -34.06 13.47 -9.90
N THR A 625 -34.43 14.07 -8.76
CA THR A 625 -34.31 15.51 -8.60
C THR A 625 -32.84 15.85 -8.32
N PRO A 626 -32.20 16.73 -9.11
CA PRO A 626 -30.83 17.14 -8.83
C PRO A 626 -30.77 17.90 -7.49
N ASN A 627 -29.59 17.95 -6.87
CA ASN A 627 -29.35 18.75 -5.67
C ASN A 627 -29.29 20.26 -6.03
N TYR A 628 -30.43 20.81 -6.42
CA TYR A 628 -30.54 22.15 -7.00
C TYR A 628 -30.19 23.27 -6.03
N ALA A 629 -30.30 23.01 -4.72
CA ALA A 629 -29.87 23.95 -3.68
C ALA A 629 -28.34 24.18 -3.71
N SER A 630 -27.57 23.21 -4.19
CA SER A 630 -26.10 23.24 -4.15
C SER A 630 -25.45 23.91 -5.36
N PHE A 631 -26.18 24.18 -6.45
CA PHE A 631 -25.56 24.71 -7.68
C PHE A 631 -24.91 26.08 -7.48
N HIS A 632 -25.44 26.89 -6.57
CA HIS A 632 -24.86 28.18 -6.25
C HIS A 632 -23.49 28.03 -5.57
N ALA A 633 -23.43 27.24 -4.49
CA ALA A 633 -22.18 26.91 -3.80
C ALA A 633 -21.13 26.30 -4.72
N ILE A 634 -21.53 25.45 -5.67
CA ILE A 634 -20.62 24.85 -6.65
C ILE A 634 -19.97 25.93 -7.52
N ALA A 635 -20.77 26.84 -8.09
CA ALA A 635 -20.26 27.94 -8.91
C ALA A 635 -19.30 28.83 -8.12
N GLN A 636 -19.69 29.23 -6.90
CA GLN A 636 -18.86 30.05 -6.01
C GLN A 636 -17.55 29.35 -5.62
N GLY A 637 -17.58 28.04 -5.37
CA GLY A 637 -16.39 27.24 -5.08
C GLY A 637 -15.37 27.29 -6.21
N PHE A 638 -15.79 27.14 -7.46
CA PHE A 638 -14.90 27.28 -8.60
C PHE A 638 -14.38 28.71 -8.81
N GLU A 639 -15.23 29.71 -8.58
CA GLU A 639 -14.81 31.12 -8.60
C GLU A 639 -13.77 31.41 -7.51
N PHE A 640 -13.98 30.91 -6.30
CA PHE A 640 -13.06 31.03 -5.16
C PHE A 640 -11.69 30.45 -5.50
N ILE A 641 -11.64 29.21 -5.99
CA ILE A 641 -10.39 28.56 -6.42
C ILE A 641 -9.72 29.34 -7.56
N SER A 642 -10.51 29.88 -8.48
CA SER A 642 -9.97 30.68 -9.59
C SER A 642 -9.36 32.00 -9.13
N ARG A 643 -9.93 32.66 -8.11
CA ARG A 643 -9.35 33.88 -7.53
C ARG A 643 -8.01 33.60 -6.85
N LEU A 644 -7.89 32.46 -6.17
CA LEU A 644 -6.62 32.04 -5.55
C LEU A 644 -5.57 31.58 -6.57
N GLY A 645 -6.01 31.08 -7.72
CA GLY A 645 -5.15 30.58 -8.79
C GLY A 645 -4.66 29.15 -8.50
N LEU A 646 -5.20 28.19 -9.25
CA LEU A 646 -4.92 26.75 -9.05
C LEU A 646 -3.43 26.38 -9.05
N GLU A 647 -2.63 26.98 -9.91
CA GLU A 647 -1.18 26.71 -9.97
C GLU A 647 -0.45 27.17 -8.71
N HIS A 648 -0.86 28.32 -8.14
CA HIS A 648 -0.31 28.80 -6.86
C HIS A 648 -0.72 27.89 -5.70
N LEU A 649 -1.98 27.44 -5.69
CA LEU A 649 -2.48 26.46 -4.71
C LEU A 649 -1.74 25.12 -4.76
N GLY A 650 -1.47 24.62 -5.96
CA GLY A 650 -0.66 23.43 -6.17
C GLY A 650 0.76 23.62 -5.68
N ALA A 651 1.43 24.67 -6.14
CA ALA A 651 2.82 24.97 -5.81
C ALA A 651 3.05 25.12 -4.30
N ARG A 652 2.17 25.85 -3.59
CA ARG A 652 2.31 26.04 -2.14
C ARG A 652 2.11 24.75 -1.35
N SER A 653 1.13 23.92 -1.73
CA SER A 653 0.85 22.66 -1.04
C SER A 653 1.97 21.66 -1.27
N THR A 654 2.48 21.59 -2.51
CA THR A 654 3.66 20.78 -2.86
C THR A 654 4.91 21.25 -2.12
N ALA A 655 5.12 22.56 -1.90
CA ALA A 655 6.25 23.05 -1.13
C ALA A 655 6.21 22.54 0.33
N LEU A 656 5.05 22.57 0.98
CA LEU A 656 4.88 22.02 2.34
C LEU A 656 5.17 20.52 2.40
N ALA A 657 4.61 19.74 1.46
CA ALA A 657 4.86 18.31 1.36
C ALA A 657 6.35 17.99 1.16
N ARG A 658 7.01 18.71 0.23
CA ARG A 658 8.44 18.54 -0.05
C ARG A 658 9.33 18.86 1.15
N TRP A 659 9.05 19.96 1.82
CA TRP A 659 9.77 20.33 3.03
C TRP A 659 9.60 19.26 4.10
N LEU A 660 8.36 18.79 4.33
CA LEU A 660 8.10 17.76 5.32
C LEU A 660 8.84 16.45 4.99
N GLU A 661 8.74 15.97 3.75
CA GLU A 661 9.44 14.75 3.31
C GLU A 661 10.94 14.84 3.53
N LYS A 662 11.55 15.95 3.10
CA LYS A 662 12.99 16.20 3.30
C LYS A 662 13.36 16.12 4.77
N ARG A 663 12.60 16.79 5.64
CA ARG A 663 12.88 16.82 7.08
C ARG A 663 12.66 15.47 7.76
N LEU A 664 11.63 14.72 7.36
CA LEU A 664 11.37 13.38 7.89
C LEU A 664 12.45 12.38 7.49
N LEU A 665 12.98 12.47 6.26
CA LEU A 665 14.07 11.61 5.77
C LEU A 665 15.42 11.89 6.45
N GLU A 666 15.59 13.08 7.03
CA GLU A 666 16.77 13.44 7.84
C GLU A 666 16.71 12.86 9.26
N LEU A 667 15.53 12.51 9.77
CA LEU A 667 15.37 12.00 11.14
C LEU A 667 15.88 10.57 11.27
N ARG A 668 16.84 10.38 12.18
CA ARG A 668 17.45 9.08 12.49
C ARG A 668 17.48 8.89 14.00
N HIS A 669 17.31 7.65 14.45
CA HIS A 669 17.51 7.31 15.85
C HIS A 669 18.99 7.48 16.22
N ASP A 670 19.27 8.09 17.37
CA ASP A 670 20.62 8.35 17.89
C ASP A 670 21.26 7.10 18.51
N VAL A 671 20.46 6.06 18.73
CA VAL A 671 20.93 4.74 19.18
C VAL A 671 21.85 4.13 18.10
N ARG A 672 22.76 3.23 18.51
CA ARG A 672 23.89 2.58 17.76
C ARG A 672 23.70 2.32 16.25
N SER A 673 22.47 2.25 15.77
CA SER A 673 21.99 1.96 14.42
C SER A 673 21.98 3.10 13.41
N GLN A 674 21.78 4.35 13.85
CA GLN A 674 21.44 5.49 12.97
C GLN A 674 20.31 5.18 11.96
N THR A 675 19.34 4.34 12.38
CA THR A 675 18.22 3.91 11.53
C THR A 675 17.30 5.08 11.21
N PRO A 676 16.75 5.17 9.98
CA PRO A 676 15.74 6.17 9.65
C PRO A 676 14.49 6.01 10.50
N LEU A 677 13.93 7.13 10.98
CA LEU A 677 12.70 7.14 11.76
C LEU A 677 11.48 6.72 10.93
N CYS A 678 11.49 6.96 9.62
CA CYS A 678 10.35 6.68 8.77
C CYS A 678 10.76 6.17 7.39
N ARG A 679 9.83 5.49 6.74
CA ARG A 679 9.88 5.18 5.30
C ARG A 679 8.75 5.90 4.61
N ILE A 680 9.08 6.67 3.59
CA ILE A 680 8.13 7.36 2.73
C ILE A 680 7.93 6.53 1.46
N TYR A 681 6.69 6.35 1.05
CA TYR A 681 6.30 5.52 -0.10
C TYR A 681 5.80 6.38 -1.26
N GLY A 682 6.10 5.94 -2.48
CA GLY A 682 5.73 6.62 -3.72
C GLY A 682 6.94 7.20 -4.45
N PRO A 683 6.69 7.87 -5.57
CA PRO A 683 7.76 8.36 -6.42
C PRO A 683 8.43 9.60 -5.78
N PRO A 684 9.58 10.02 -6.32
CA PRO A 684 10.21 11.30 -5.97
C PRO A 684 9.22 12.49 -6.05
N ALA A 685 9.52 13.53 -5.27
CA ALA A 685 8.67 14.69 -5.06
C ALA A 685 8.27 15.49 -6.32
N GLU A 686 9.01 15.35 -7.42
CA GLU A 686 8.72 15.93 -8.73
C GLU A 686 7.58 15.20 -9.46
N HIS A 687 7.30 13.94 -9.11
CA HIS A 687 6.33 13.08 -9.77
C HIS A 687 5.07 12.82 -8.92
N LYS A 688 4.84 13.63 -7.87
CA LYS A 688 3.65 13.51 -7.02
C LYS A 688 3.07 14.86 -6.57
N GLY A 689 1.82 14.83 -6.13
CA GLY A 689 1.11 15.95 -5.49
C GLY A 689 1.51 16.17 -4.04
N ALA A 690 0.73 16.95 -3.29
CA ALA A 690 1.01 17.31 -1.89
C ALA A 690 0.58 16.23 -0.88
N THR A 691 0.83 14.96 -1.20
CA THR A 691 0.47 13.80 -0.39
C THR A 691 1.72 13.04 -0.01
N VAL A 692 1.87 12.73 1.28
CA VAL A 692 2.96 11.94 1.84
C VAL A 692 2.37 10.68 2.47
N MET A 693 2.69 9.52 1.91
CA MET A 693 2.38 8.21 2.50
C MET A 693 3.62 7.69 3.21
N LEU A 694 3.53 7.33 4.49
CA LEU A 694 4.67 6.86 5.26
C LEU A 694 4.31 5.89 6.38
N ASN A 695 5.32 5.16 6.86
CA ASN A 695 5.29 4.45 8.14
C ASN A 695 6.46 4.90 9.00
N PHE A 696 6.25 4.97 10.31
CA PHE A 696 7.31 5.20 11.28
C PHE A 696 7.90 3.87 11.74
N PHE A 697 9.17 3.90 12.08
CA PHE A 697 9.92 2.78 12.61
C PHE A 697 10.54 3.18 13.94
N ASP A 698 10.61 2.25 14.87
CA ASP A 698 11.18 2.45 16.20
C ASP A 698 12.71 2.37 16.17
N CYS A 699 13.38 2.57 17.31
CA CYS A 699 14.85 2.55 17.38
C CYS A 699 15.50 1.20 17.00
N TYR A 700 14.69 0.14 16.87
CA TYR A 700 15.08 -1.18 16.43
C TYR A 700 14.68 -1.49 14.99
N ASN A 701 14.13 -0.50 14.26
CA ASN A 701 13.61 -0.66 12.91
C ASN A 701 12.33 -1.53 12.84
N ALA A 702 11.59 -1.61 13.96
CA ALA A 702 10.25 -2.18 14.00
C ALA A 702 9.21 -1.15 13.55
N ILE A 703 8.23 -1.56 12.75
CA ILE A 703 7.17 -0.66 12.31
C ILE A 703 6.28 -0.26 13.50
N PHE A 704 6.04 1.04 13.69
CA PHE A 704 4.98 1.49 14.58
C PHE A 704 3.61 1.22 13.93
N PRO A 705 2.64 0.60 14.62
CA PRO A 705 1.31 0.40 14.08
C PRO A 705 0.68 1.73 13.64
N HIS A 706 0.26 1.84 12.38
CA HIS A 706 -0.31 3.09 11.86
C HIS A 706 -1.59 3.52 12.62
N ALA A 707 -2.33 2.59 13.22
CA ALA A 707 -3.46 2.89 14.10
C ALA A 707 -3.01 3.54 15.41
N LEU A 708 -1.93 3.04 16.01
CA LEU A 708 -1.33 3.63 17.19
C LEU A 708 -0.85 5.06 16.92
N VAL A 709 -0.03 5.23 15.88
CA VAL A 709 0.51 6.55 15.48
C VAL A 709 -0.61 7.56 15.26
N LYS A 710 -1.69 7.17 14.55
CA LYS A 710 -2.85 8.06 14.33
C LYS A 710 -3.48 8.50 15.64
N ARG A 711 -3.77 7.57 16.57
CA ARG A 711 -4.37 7.92 17.87
C ARG A 711 -3.51 8.89 18.67
N VAL A 712 -2.19 8.67 18.68
CA VAL A 712 -1.25 9.59 19.35
C VAL A 712 -1.30 10.96 18.69
N ALA A 713 -1.19 11.05 17.36
CA ALA A 713 -1.27 12.31 16.64
C ALA A 713 -2.58 13.07 16.94
N GLU A 714 -3.72 12.36 16.95
CA GLU A 714 -5.03 12.95 17.24
C GLU A 714 -5.15 13.48 18.68
N SER A 715 -4.47 12.85 19.65
CA SER A 715 -4.42 13.37 21.03
C SER A 715 -3.74 14.74 21.14
N PHE A 716 -2.92 15.11 20.14
CA PHE A 716 -2.30 16.43 20.01
C PHE A 716 -3.02 17.34 18.99
N GLY A 717 -4.23 16.98 18.55
CA GLY A 717 -5.01 17.74 17.58
C GLY A 717 -4.44 17.67 16.15
N ILE A 718 -3.66 16.64 15.83
CA ILE A 718 -3.10 16.42 14.49
C ILE A 718 -3.95 15.38 13.76
N ILE A 719 -4.66 15.81 12.73
CA ILE A 719 -5.65 15.00 12.01
C ILE A 719 -4.99 14.45 10.76
N VAL A 720 -4.69 13.15 10.78
CA VAL A 720 -4.13 12.38 9.65
C VAL A 720 -5.02 11.17 9.34
N ARG A 721 -4.79 10.55 8.18
CA ARG A 721 -5.46 9.30 7.82
C ARG A 721 -4.53 8.12 7.98
N ASN A 722 -5.07 6.96 8.33
CA ASN A 722 -4.33 5.70 8.38
C ASN A 722 -5.05 4.57 7.61
N GLY A 723 -4.39 3.43 7.45
CA GLY A 723 -4.92 2.24 6.79
C GLY A 723 -4.59 2.20 5.29
N CYS A 724 -5.50 1.66 4.48
CA CYS A 724 -5.28 1.49 3.03
C CYS A 724 -5.83 2.63 2.17
N PHE A 725 -6.39 3.69 2.77
CA PHE A 725 -6.92 4.87 2.07
C PHE A 725 -7.96 4.58 0.98
N CYS A 726 -8.65 3.43 1.02
CA CYS A 726 -9.48 2.95 -0.08
C CYS A 726 -8.70 2.77 -1.40
N ASN A 727 -7.41 2.45 -1.32
CA ASN A 727 -6.52 2.12 -2.42
C ASN A 727 -5.63 0.97 -1.97
N LEU A 728 -6.25 -0.21 -1.90
CA LEU A 728 -5.60 -1.39 -1.38
C LEU A 728 -4.40 -1.76 -2.26
N GLY A 729 -4.51 -1.68 -3.59
CA GLY A 729 -3.44 -2.13 -4.48
C GLY A 729 -2.11 -1.40 -4.29
N ALA A 730 -2.10 -0.05 -4.26
CA ALA A 730 -0.85 0.68 -4.04
C ALA A 730 -0.30 0.48 -2.63
N VAL A 731 -1.16 0.47 -1.60
CA VAL A 731 -0.73 0.29 -0.21
C VAL A 731 -0.15 -1.10 0.00
N GLN A 732 -0.83 -2.13 -0.50
CA GLN A 732 -0.33 -3.50 -0.49
C GLN A 732 1.05 -3.60 -1.15
N GLN A 733 1.23 -3.01 -2.33
CA GLN A 733 2.53 -3.04 -3.01
C GLN A 733 3.63 -2.30 -2.24
N ALA A 734 3.29 -1.22 -1.54
CA ALA A 734 4.23 -0.42 -0.77
C ALA A 734 4.60 -1.04 0.58
N THR A 735 3.64 -1.69 1.25
CA THR A 735 3.77 -2.07 2.67
C THR A 735 3.90 -3.57 2.90
N TYR A 736 3.51 -4.42 1.95
CA TYR A 736 3.70 -5.86 2.14
C TYR A 736 5.17 -6.25 2.10
N THR A 737 5.53 -7.09 3.07
CA THR A 737 6.61 -8.05 2.90
C THR A 737 6.08 -9.35 2.31
N THR A 738 6.97 -10.18 1.79
CA THR A 738 6.63 -11.46 1.14
C THR A 738 5.81 -12.41 2.03
N ALA A 739 5.93 -12.30 3.37
CA ALA A 739 5.09 -13.04 4.32
C ALA A 739 3.59 -12.61 4.30
N GLY A 740 3.30 -11.36 3.96
CA GLY A 740 1.93 -10.85 3.83
C GLY A 740 1.27 -11.17 2.48
N ALA A 741 2.07 -11.42 1.44
CA ALA A 741 1.57 -11.91 0.15
C ALA A 741 0.94 -13.31 0.28
N GLU A 742 1.52 -14.15 1.16
CA GLU A 742 0.93 -15.46 1.50
C GLU A 742 -0.43 -15.29 2.18
N HIS A 743 -0.56 -14.39 3.16
CA HIS A 743 -1.82 -14.17 3.90
C HIS A 743 -2.96 -13.59 3.06
N CYS A 744 -2.67 -12.71 2.10
CA CYS A 744 -3.72 -12.16 1.24
C CYS A 744 -4.14 -13.10 0.10
N GLU A 745 -3.28 -14.03 -0.31
CA GLU A 745 -3.66 -15.08 -1.27
C GLU A 745 -4.25 -16.34 -0.60
N LEU A 746 -3.96 -16.55 0.69
CA LEU A 746 -4.52 -17.64 1.52
C LEU A 746 -6.06 -17.58 1.61
N ASP A 747 -6.66 -16.42 1.39
CA ASP A 747 -8.11 -16.18 1.55
C ASP A 747 -8.92 -16.20 0.24
N LYS A 748 -8.46 -16.86 -0.83
CA LYS A 748 -9.35 -17.11 -1.99
C LYS A 748 -10.56 -18.01 -1.63
N LYS A 749 -10.56 -18.67 -0.47
CA LYS A 749 -11.66 -19.50 0.05
C LYS A 749 -12.30 -18.98 1.34
N GLU A 750 -11.53 -18.37 2.25
CA GLU A 750 -12.07 -17.72 3.44
C GLU A 750 -12.54 -16.31 3.07
N LYS A 751 -13.85 -16.09 3.06
CA LYS A 751 -14.38 -14.74 2.92
C LYS A 751 -14.05 -13.99 4.21
N ILE A 752 -13.19 -12.97 4.15
CA ILE A 752 -13.17 -11.93 5.19
C ILE A 752 -14.54 -11.25 5.14
N ILE A 753 -15.42 -11.64 6.07
CA ILE A 753 -16.84 -11.27 6.07
C ILE A 753 -17.10 -9.96 6.81
N ASP A 754 -16.15 -9.46 7.59
CA ASP A 754 -16.32 -8.26 8.41
C ASP A 754 -15.04 -7.42 8.55
N CYS A 755 -15.24 -6.12 8.82
CA CYS A 755 -14.15 -5.14 8.92
C CYS A 755 -13.24 -5.38 10.12
N LYS A 756 -13.76 -5.92 11.24
CA LYS A 756 -12.95 -6.17 12.43
C LYS A 756 -11.94 -7.29 12.16
N THR A 757 -12.36 -8.37 11.50
CA THR A 757 -11.47 -9.45 11.10
C THR A 757 -10.41 -8.96 10.09
N PHE A 758 -10.79 -8.07 9.16
CA PHE A 758 -9.83 -7.43 8.25
C PHE A 758 -8.80 -6.59 9.01
N ASP A 759 -9.27 -5.74 9.94
CA ASP A 759 -8.40 -4.91 10.74
C ASP A 759 -7.47 -5.78 11.60
N ASP A 760 -7.99 -6.76 12.34
CA ASP A 760 -7.22 -7.59 13.26
C ASP A 760 -6.22 -8.53 12.54
N LYS A 761 -6.61 -9.13 11.41
CA LYS A 761 -5.73 -10.09 10.70
C LYS A 761 -4.80 -9.43 9.68
N ILE A 762 -5.21 -8.31 9.07
CA ILE A 762 -4.50 -7.71 7.91
C ILE A 762 -3.90 -6.34 8.25
N LEU A 763 -4.59 -5.45 8.97
CA LEU A 763 -4.06 -4.11 9.26
C LEU A 763 -3.22 -4.05 10.55
N ASN A 764 -3.77 -4.57 11.66
CA ASN A 764 -3.24 -4.43 13.01
C ASN A 764 -2.02 -5.31 13.28
N LYS A 765 -1.88 -6.44 12.57
CA LYS A 765 -0.66 -7.28 12.63
C LYS A 765 0.53 -6.69 11.85
N GLY A 766 0.43 -5.44 11.37
CA GLY A 766 1.51 -4.79 10.60
C GLY A 766 1.68 -5.35 9.18
N ASN A 767 0.70 -6.13 8.70
CA ASN A 767 0.78 -6.80 7.40
C ASN A 767 0.45 -5.85 6.24
N CYS A 768 -0.36 -4.81 6.45
CA CYS A 768 -0.71 -3.83 5.41
C CYS A 768 -1.21 -2.52 6.01
N GLY A 769 -0.84 -1.37 5.44
CA GLY A 769 -1.35 -0.06 5.88
C GLY A 769 -0.25 0.98 6.12
N ALA A 770 -0.63 2.25 6.08
CA ALA A 770 0.29 3.36 6.32
C ALA A 770 -0.42 4.57 6.98
N ILE A 771 0.35 5.61 7.31
CA ILE A 771 -0.13 6.97 7.55
C ILE A 771 -0.11 7.75 6.24
N ARG A 772 -1.14 8.57 6.01
CA ARG A 772 -1.19 9.56 4.93
C ARG A 772 -1.37 10.97 5.49
N VAL A 773 -0.45 11.83 5.10
CA VAL A 773 -0.47 13.29 5.31
C VAL A 773 -0.75 13.95 3.97
N SER A 774 -1.66 14.92 3.94
CA SER A 774 -1.99 15.66 2.73
C SER A 774 -2.32 17.11 3.04
N PHE A 775 -1.62 18.02 2.37
CA PHE A 775 -1.79 19.47 2.53
C PHE A 775 -2.86 20.00 1.57
N GLY A 776 -3.49 21.15 1.86
CA GLY A 776 -4.53 21.73 1.01
C GLY A 776 -4.85 23.19 1.33
N LEU A 777 -6.13 23.59 1.15
CA LEU A 777 -6.53 25.01 1.17
C LEU A 777 -6.23 25.75 2.47
N GLY A 778 -6.40 25.09 3.61
CA GLY A 778 -6.21 25.68 4.93
C GLY A 778 -4.83 25.43 5.53
N SER A 779 -3.92 24.76 4.81
CA SER A 779 -2.62 24.37 5.34
C SER A 779 -1.59 25.49 5.25
N ASN A 780 -0.81 25.69 6.30
CA ASN A 780 0.35 26.59 6.32
C ASN A 780 1.64 25.89 6.81
N PHE A 781 2.74 26.64 6.94
CA PHE A 781 4.01 26.11 7.43
C PHE A 781 3.93 25.59 8.88
N ARG A 782 3.10 26.20 9.72
CA ARG A 782 2.87 25.76 11.11
C ARG A 782 2.31 24.34 11.16
N ASP A 783 1.42 23.98 10.25
CA ASP A 783 0.87 22.63 10.15
C ASP A 783 1.95 21.58 9.81
N ALA A 784 2.79 21.88 8.80
CA ALA A 784 3.90 21.00 8.42
C ALA A 784 4.92 20.84 9.55
N TYR A 785 5.28 21.94 10.22
CA TYR A 785 6.19 21.93 11.35
C TYR A 785 5.63 21.17 12.56
N CYS A 786 4.33 21.28 12.82
CA CYS A 786 3.66 20.54 13.89
C CYS A 786 3.76 19.02 13.68
N PHE A 787 3.54 18.54 12.46
CA PHE A 787 3.71 17.12 12.14
C PHE A 787 5.17 16.68 12.20
N TYR A 788 6.11 17.53 11.78
CA TYR A 788 7.55 17.29 11.95
C TYR A 788 7.96 17.15 13.42
N LEU A 789 7.46 18.04 14.30
CA LEU A 789 7.69 17.93 15.74
C LEU A 789 7.12 16.65 16.31
N PHE A 790 5.89 16.28 15.91
CA PHE A 790 5.30 15.01 16.30
C PHE A 790 6.16 13.81 15.90
N ALA A 791 6.65 13.78 14.66
CA ALA A 791 7.57 12.73 14.23
C ALA A 791 8.85 12.71 15.07
N LYS A 792 9.44 13.88 15.35
CA LYS A 792 10.65 13.99 16.18
C LYS A 792 10.44 13.41 17.59
N CYS A 793 9.25 13.51 18.17
CA CYS A 793 8.93 12.91 19.47
C CYS A 793 8.95 11.37 19.47
N LEU A 794 8.90 10.72 18.30
CA LEU A 794 9.01 9.27 18.16
C LEU A 794 10.47 8.79 18.04
N LEU A 795 11.44 9.72 17.98
CA LEU A 795 12.86 9.36 17.96
C LEU A 795 13.24 8.62 19.24
N ASN A 796 14.14 7.65 19.07
CA ASN A 796 14.69 6.82 20.14
C ASN A 796 13.64 6.07 20.98
N THR A 797 12.37 6.02 20.54
CA THR A 797 11.28 5.31 21.20
C THR A 797 11.17 3.87 20.69
N GLU A 798 10.83 2.93 21.57
CA GLU A 798 10.41 1.56 21.23
C GLU A 798 8.90 1.49 21.02
N CYS A 799 8.43 0.64 20.10
CA CYS A 799 7.00 0.46 19.85
C CYS A 799 6.21 0.08 21.13
N ALA A 800 6.70 -0.88 21.91
CA ALA A 800 6.06 -1.31 23.16
C ALA A 800 5.98 -0.17 24.17
N GLY A 801 7.05 0.63 24.32
CA GLY A 801 7.07 1.78 25.22
C GLY A 801 6.04 2.85 24.85
N LEU A 802 5.74 3.04 23.55
CA LEU A 802 4.68 3.94 23.11
C LEU A 802 3.28 3.41 23.45
N GLU A 803 3.05 2.10 23.33
CA GLU A 803 1.78 1.46 23.69
C GLU A 803 1.52 1.51 25.21
N ASP A 804 2.54 1.25 26.02
CA ASP A 804 2.45 1.30 27.49
C ASP A 804 2.18 2.72 27.97
N THR A 805 2.89 3.72 27.41
CA THR A 805 2.71 5.14 27.76
C THR A 805 1.26 5.57 27.54
N LEU A 806 0.62 5.12 26.45
CA LEU A 806 -0.78 5.43 26.16
C LEU A 806 -1.77 4.66 27.01
N SER A 807 -1.48 3.39 27.31
CA SER A 807 -2.33 2.55 28.17
C SER A 807 -2.42 3.13 29.58
N HIS A 808 -1.36 3.76 30.06
CA HIS A 808 -1.34 4.50 31.32
C HIS A 808 -1.94 5.91 31.23
N SER A 809 -1.90 6.57 30.06
CA SER A 809 -2.48 7.90 29.88
C SER A 809 -3.99 7.90 29.60
N LEU A 810 -4.56 6.80 29.09
CA LEU A 810 -5.98 6.63 28.79
C LEU A 810 -6.86 6.36 30.04
N VAL A 811 -6.28 6.40 31.24
CA VAL A 811 -7.00 6.24 32.53
C VAL A 811 -7.42 7.60 33.14
N ASN A 812 -7.08 8.75 32.54
CA ASN A 812 -7.48 10.07 33.05
C ASN A 812 -8.29 10.90 32.06
#